data_AF-A0A930SXH7-F1
#
_entry.id   AF-A0A930SXH7-F1
#
_cell.length_a   1.000
_cell.length_b   1.000
_cell.length_c   1.000
_cell.angle_alpha   90.00
_cell.angle_beta   90.00
_cell.angle_gamma   90.00
#
_symmetry.space_group_name_H-M   'P 1'
#
loop_
_entity.id
_entity.type
_entity.pdbx_description
1 polymer ?
#
loop_
_entity_poly.entity_id
_entity_poly.type
_entity_poly.pdbx_seq_one_letter_code
_entity_poly.pdbx_strand_id
1 'polypeptide(L)'
;MRYFTDLMGSTSLATSLILTSYMGGMALGAALAKRWADRLRSGVRIYGWLEITVGIYALLSPLMFKGLEAIYPVLLQNLPSSLILSIIVRFTLACIVLLIPTVCMGATLPIMIKALTSSTQETSTKSGWLYGINTLGAVSGTLLAGFWLVPAFGVYNSVMAVALVNILLGAAVVGLSFRLGFTQSSEAAESEAHQTKRTSKKAKPARLLWPYLIIAGSGAVAMSYEVAWTRLLSMTFGTSTYAFTLILATFLSGLALGSLIFGYWGDKYPKQIPSMLAGLLSLGALSSLITMGLLAQLSYLFGWIHLQFHNAGLITEPSYANNLLIQCLLSVCVMIPPTFFLGGIFPLVIKHTQQTSLQNLGSRSANVYVFNTLGAVSGSLLAGFAIGPLLGLYNSVYLSTTLLILLATLALFKSSLKPAVQWGSGVFVWLCAAGLWLSNPSYDARLLFLEVFQSPGYLAKAISANKLENILIKPKDILFYRDGISSTVVVGQFGNSVSMLTDGKGDASSGSEMLIRKTLAHLPLGLAKNPEKALVIGLGGGQTVSSALKHDLKSVDVVEIEAAVVEACKQFFTPFIGNIFDDARLKVNVDDAKNFIRKHPGHFDVIVSQGSHPWRTGSSRLFTQEFWRDSHTALKPDGIFGQWVQLYQIAPDQFHSIVATFQSVFPYTHFFRFGQDGILVGSSQPLIIDFERYLKQMNTPSVLKDLAVINERSGDGHNIIWQNMQPIDLLAHYELGPEALSTLTQKDRINTLQRPLLEFEAPQTLMKAEYMTEMITSFSAIPANYKDYFELNTLPPQQQQKVKQQFLQATAKYQTQKVF
;
A
#
# COMPACT_ATOMS: atom_id res chain seq x y z
N MET A 1 8.69 -3.95 -7.00
CA MET A 1 8.07 -3.71 -5.68
C MET A 1 7.66 -5.01 -4.98
N ARG A 2 6.71 -5.80 -5.50
CA ARG A 2 6.20 -7.03 -4.84
C ARG A 2 7.31 -7.97 -4.29
N TYR A 3 8.28 -8.37 -5.12
CA TYR A 3 9.42 -9.19 -4.70
C TYR A 3 10.30 -8.55 -3.61
N PHE A 4 10.51 -7.24 -3.67
CA PHE A 4 11.30 -6.56 -2.65
C PHE A 4 10.57 -6.46 -1.32
N THR A 5 9.26 -6.25 -1.35
CA THR A 5 8.45 -6.24 -0.15
C THR A 5 8.43 -7.61 0.53
N ASP A 6 8.46 -8.68 -0.26
CA ASP A 6 8.66 -10.03 0.25
C ASP A 6 10.02 -10.21 0.95
N LEU A 7 11.08 -9.77 0.28
CA LEU A 7 12.44 -9.89 0.79
C LEU A 7 12.66 -9.02 2.04
N MET A 8 12.37 -7.72 1.95
CA MET A 8 12.78 -6.69 2.91
C MET A 8 11.66 -6.21 3.84
N GLY A 9 10.46 -6.79 3.74
CA GLY A 9 9.27 -6.38 4.49
C GLY A 9 8.53 -5.19 3.87
N SER A 10 7.38 -4.87 4.46
CA SER A 10 6.37 -3.94 3.94
C SER A 10 6.41 -2.53 4.53
N THR A 11 7.47 -2.21 5.26
CA THR A 11 7.68 -0.85 5.83
C THR A 11 7.81 0.23 4.76
N SER A 12 7.40 1.46 5.07
CA SER A 12 7.63 2.61 4.17
C SER A 12 9.11 2.83 3.88
N LEU A 13 9.98 2.55 4.86
CA LEU A 13 11.45 2.60 4.72
C LEU A 13 11.92 1.70 3.56
N ALA A 14 11.50 0.44 3.56
CA ALA A 14 11.86 -0.51 2.49
C ALA A 14 11.37 0.00 1.12
N THR A 15 10.09 0.36 1.01
CA THR A 15 9.47 0.94 -0.20
C THR A 15 10.28 2.11 -0.75
N SER A 16 10.80 2.96 0.13
CA SER A 16 11.48 4.19 -0.26
C SER A 16 12.95 3.98 -0.62
N LEU A 17 13.63 3.01 0.00
CA LEU A 17 14.96 2.59 -0.45
C LEU A 17 14.89 1.99 -1.86
N ILE A 18 13.83 1.22 -2.16
CA ILE A 18 13.61 0.65 -3.48
C ILE A 18 13.34 1.77 -4.49
N LEU A 19 12.46 2.72 -4.17
CA LEU A 19 12.16 3.87 -5.04
C LEU A 19 13.40 4.74 -5.27
N THR A 20 14.17 5.02 -4.23
CA THR A 20 15.42 5.80 -4.30
C THR A 20 16.45 5.08 -5.17
N SER A 21 16.59 3.76 -5.03
CA SER A 21 17.48 2.95 -5.88
C SER A 21 17.04 3.00 -7.34
N TYR A 22 15.73 2.87 -7.58
CA TYR A 22 15.14 2.89 -8.92
C TYR A 22 15.34 4.24 -9.61
N MET A 23 14.93 5.33 -8.96
CA MET A 23 15.06 6.68 -9.51
C MET A 23 16.52 7.15 -9.55
N GLY A 24 17.33 6.80 -8.56
CA GLY A 24 18.76 7.07 -8.55
C GLY A 24 19.47 6.43 -9.75
N GLY A 25 19.10 5.18 -10.09
CA GLY A 25 19.57 4.52 -11.30
C GLY A 25 19.12 5.21 -12.58
N MET A 26 17.85 5.65 -12.68
CA MET A 26 17.38 6.46 -13.82
C MET A 26 18.15 7.78 -13.98
N ALA A 27 18.39 8.50 -12.87
CA ALA A 27 19.18 9.73 -12.89
C ALA A 27 20.63 9.44 -13.32
N LEU A 28 21.24 8.36 -12.83
CA LEU A 28 22.56 7.92 -13.25
C LEU A 28 22.59 7.57 -14.75
N GLY A 29 21.59 6.86 -15.26
CA GLY A 29 21.43 6.52 -16.67
C GLY A 29 21.40 7.74 -17.58
N ALA A 30 20.59 8.73 -17.24
CA ALA A 30 20.55 9.99 -17.97
C ALA A 30 21.88 10.75 -17.86
N ALA A 31 22.50 10.79 -16.67
CA ALA A 31 23.80 11.44 -16.47
C ALA A 31 24.92 10.77 -17.28
N LEU A 32 24.87 9.45 -17.46
CA LEU A 32 25.76 8.73 -18.35
C LEU A 32 25.46 9.08 -19.81
N ALA A 33 24.20 8.99 -20.24
CA ALA A 33 23.75 9.32 -21.59
C ALA A 33 24.20 10.74 -22.02
N LYS A 34 24.23 11.70 -21.10
CA LYS A 34 24.77 13.04 -21.32
C LYS A 34 26.14 13.08 -21.99
N ARG A 35 27.02 12.12 -21.71
CA ARG A 35 28.41 12.09 -22.22
C ARG A 35 28.51 11.62 -23.66
N TRP A 36 27.56 10.82 -24.13
CA TRP A 36 27.66 10.10 -25.40
C TRP A 36 26.45 10.23 -26.33
N ALA A 37 25.27 10.66 -25.84
CA ALA A 37 24.05 10.78 -26.62
C ALA A 37 24.22 11.63 -27.90
N ASP A 38 24.97 12.72 -27.82
CA ASP A 38 25.24 13.59 -28.99
C ASP A 38 26.31 13.05 -29.94
N ARG A 39 27.00 11.95 -29.57
CA ARG A 39 28.05 11.29 -30.39
C ARG A 39 27.58 10.01 -31.06
N LEU A 40 26.34 9.57 -30.80
CA LEU A 40 25.80 8.33 -31.32
C LEU A 40 25.48 8.44 -32.81
N ARG A 41 26.01 7.50 -33.61
CA ARG A 41 25.70 7.38 -35.05
C ARG A 41 24.25 6.95 -35.32
N SER A 42 23.67 6.13 -34.43
CA SER A 42 22.28 5.68 -34.52
C SER A 42 21.67 5.53 -33.12
N GLY A 43 20.97 6.57 -32.66
CA GLY A 43 20.34 6.56 -31.34
C GLY A 43 19.20 5.54 -31.22
N VAL A 44 18.44 5.32 -32.30
CA VAL A 44 17.36 4.31 -32.36
C VAL A 44 17.90 2.89 -32.12
N ARG A 45 19.08 2.57 -32.67
CA ARG A 45 19.70 1.26 -32.45
C ARG A 45 20.13 1.07 -31.00
N ILE A 46 20.72 2.10 -30.39
CA ILE A 46 21.12 2.02 -28.98
C ILE A 46 19.88 1.89 -28.09
N TYR A 47 18.81 2.62 -28.38
CA TYR A 47 17.53 2.45 -27.70
C TYR A 47 17.05 0.99 -27.74
N GLY A 48 17.04 0.35 -28.92
CA GLY A 48 16.67 -1.07 -29.03
C GLY A 48 17.54 -2.01 -28.20
N TRP A 49 18.86 -1.78 -28.12
CA TRP A 49 19.76 -2.57 -27.25
C TRP A 49 19.52 -2.32 -25.75
N LEU A 50 19.19 -1.09 -25.36
CA LEU A 50 18.81 -0.78 -23.98
C LEU A 50 17.53 -1.54 -23.59
N GLU A 51 16.53 -1.58 -24.47
CA GLU A 51 15.29 -2.34 -24.22
C GLU A 51 15.51 -3.85 -24.13
N ILE A 52 16.35 -4.42 -25.02
CA ILE A 52 16.77 -5.83 -24.91
C ILE A 52 17.44 -6.09 -23.56
N THR A 53 18.33 -5.19 -23.13
CA THR A 53 19.04 -5.33 -21.85
C THR A 53 18.06 -5.30 -20.68
N VAL A 54 17.10 -4.36 -20.66
CA VAL A 54 16.04 -4.28 -19.65
C VAL A 54 15.21 -5.57 -19.64
N GLY A 55 14.84 -6.09 -20.81
CA GLY A 55 14.05 -7.32 -20.94
C GLY A 55 14.81 -8.57 -20.45
N ILE A 56 16.08 -8.74 -20.85
CA ILE A 56 16.93 -9.84 -20.36
C ILE A 56 17.09 -9.75 -18.85
N TYR A 57 17.33 -8.55 -18.33
CA TYR A 57 17.48 -8.35 -16.90
C TYR A 57 16.18 -8.69 -16.14
N ALA A 58 15.02 -8.31 -16.68
CA ALA A 58 13.72 -8.69 -16.13
C ALA A 58 13.52 -10.22 -16.11
N LEU A 59 13.97 -10.95 -17.15
CA LEU A 59 13.97 -12.43 -17.15
C LEU A 59 14.87 -13.03 -16.06
N LEU A 60 16.01 -12.41 -15.78
CA LEU A 60 16.94 -12.87 -14.73
C LEU A 60 16.46 -12.53 -13.31
N SER A 61 15.60 -11.51 -13.16
CA SER A 61 15.22 -10.98 -11.86
C SER A 61 14.62 -12.00 -10.88
N PRO A 62 13.78 -12.99 -11.27
CA PRO A 62 13.27 -13.97 -10.31
C PRO A 62 14.37 -14.88 -9.75
N LEU A 63 15.38 -15.23 -10.57
CA LEU A 63 16.54 -15.99 -10.10
C LEU A 63 17.38 -15.18 -9.11
N MET A 64 17.52 -13.88 -9.36
CA MET A 64 18.20 -12.97 -8.42
C MET A 64 17.45 -12.91 -7.09
N PHE A 65 16.13 -12.75 -7.10
CA PHE A 65 15.33 -12.73 -5.87
C PHE A 65 15.40 -14.04 -5.10
N LYS A 66 15.32 -15.19 -5.78
CA LYS A 66 15.50 -16.50 -5.15
C LYS A 66 16.86 -16.63 -4.46
N GLY A 67 17.93 -16.12 -5.08
CA GLY A 67 19.25 -16.07 -4.46
C GLY A 67 19.30 -15.14 -3.24
N LEU A 68 18.68 -13.96 -3.33
CA LEU A 68 18.61 -13.00 -2.23
C LEU A 68 17.77 -13.51 -1.06
N GLU A 69 16.68 -14.22 -1.30
CA GLU A 69 15.83 -14.85 -0.27
C GLU A 69 16.62 -15.87 0.57
N ALA A 70 17.58 -16.57 -0.02
CA ALA A 70 18.45 -17.48 0.72
C ALA A 70 19.50 -16.74 1.58
N ILE A 71 19.98 -15.59 1.10
CA ILE A 71 21.09 -14.84 1.74
C ILE A 71 20.57 -13.88 2.82
N TYR A 72 19.44 -13.22 2.58
CA TYR A 72 18.96 -12.12 3.41
C TYR A 72 18.65 -12.50 4.87
N PRO A 73 17.99 -13.64 5.18
CA PRO A 73 17.80 -14.07 6.57
C PRO A 73 19.13 -14.30 7.29
N VAL A 74 20.12 -14.88 6.61
CA VAL A 74 21.47 -15.10 7.17
C VAL A 74 22.15 -13.76 7.48
N LEU A 75 22.01 -12.77 6.60
CA LEU A 75 22.49 -11.41 6.88
C LEU A 75 21.78 -10.81 8.11
N LEU A 76 20.46 -10.91 8.18
CA LEU A 76 19.69 -10.35 9.30
C LEU A 76 20.07 -10.96 10.66
N GLN A 77 20.43 -12.24 10.70
CA GLN A 77 20.80 -12.94 11.94
C GLN A 77 22.21 -12.60 12.42
N ASN A 78 23.14 -12.32 11.51
CA ASN A 78 24.56 -12.11 11.84
C ASN A 78 24.95 -10.63 11.96
N LEU A 79 24.11 -9.71 11.47
CA LEU A 79 24.39 -8.29 11.55
C LEU A 79 23.98 -7.73 12.92
N PRO A 80 24.78 -6.81 13.51
CA PRO A 80 24.36 -6.05 14.68
C PRO A 80 22.99 -5.38 14.44
N SER A 81 22.20 -5.23 15.50
CA SER A 81 20.91 -4.52 15.51
C SER A 81 21.04 -3.00 15.32
N SER A 82 21.79 -2.56 14.31
CA SER A 82 21.97 -1.17 13.91
C SER A 82 21.04 -0.82 12.77
N LEU A 83 20.20 0.21 12.98
CA LEU A 83 19.29 0.73 11.96
C LEU A 83 20.04 1.16 10.69
N ILE A 84 21.18 1.84 10.84
CA ILE A 84 21.98 2.34 9.72
C ILE A 84 22.52 1.18 8.89
N LEU A 85 23.03 0.14 9.54
CA LEU A 85 23.56 -1.03 8.85
C LEU A 85 22.46 -1.78 8.09
N SER A 86 21.28 -1.93 8.69
CA SER A 86 20.09 -2.51 8.02
C SER A 86 19.69 -1.70 6.78
N ILE A 87 19.70 -0.37 6.87
CA ILE A 87 19.43 0.52 5.73
C ILE A 87 20.45 0.31 4.61
N ILE A 88 21.74 0.30 4.94
CA ILE A 88 22.83 0.11 3.96
C ILE A 88 22.68 -1.24 3.25
N VAL A 89 22.41 -2.32 4.01
CA VAL A 89 22.26 -3.66 3.43
C VAL A 89 21.03 -3.71 2.52
N ARG A 90 19.86 -3.27 2.98
CA ARG A 90 18.64 -3.25 2.15
C ARG A 90 18.82 -2.40 0.89
N PHE A 91 19.43 -1.23 1.01
CA PHE A 91 19.73 -0.37 -0.13
C PHE A 91 20.68 -1.03 -1.12
N THR A 92 21.74 -1.68 -0.63
CA THR A 92 22.72 -2.40 -1.48
C THR A 92 22.05 -3.54 -2.24
N LEU A 93 21.24 -4.35 -1.56
CA LEU A 93 20.49 -5.45 -2.19
C LEU A 93 19.49 -4.93 -3.23
N ALA A 94 18.84 -3.78 -2.96
CA ALA A 94 17.98 -3.11 -3.94
C ALA A 94 18.77 -2.63 -5.16
N CYS A 95 19.94 -2.01 -4.97
CA CYS A 95 20.83 -1.61 -6.06
C CYS A 95 21.30 -2.79 -6.91
N ILE A 96 21.65 -3.93 -6.30
CA ILE A 96 22.09 -5.13 -7.03
C ILE A 96 21.07 -5.55 -8.08
N VAL A 97 19.78 -5.48 -7.74
CA VAL A 97 18.67 -5.91 -8.62
C VAL A 97 18.14 -4.78 -9.49
N LEU A 98 18.25 -3.50 -9.10
CA LEU A 98 17.61 -2.41 -9.86
C LEU A 98 18.56 -1.57 -10.68
N LEU A 99 19.84 -1.48 -10.32
CA LEU A 99 20.70 -0.43 -10.87
C LEU A 99 20.89 -0.56 -12.38
N ILE A 100 21.14 -1.78 -12.89
CA ILE A 100 21.36 -2.01 -14.33
C ILE A 100 20.12 -1.65 -15.16
N PRO A 101 18.92 -2.25 -14.93
CA PRO A 101 17.76 -1.95 -15.77
C PRO A 101 17.36 -0.47 -15.66
N THR A 102 17.48 0.14 -14.48
CA THR A 102 17.09 1.54 -14.28
C THR A 102 18.07 2.53 -14.89
N VAL A 103 19.37 2.23 -14.91
CA VAL A 103 20.37 2.97 -15.70
C VAL A 103 20.04 2.89 -17.19
N CYS A 104 19.65 1.72 -17.70
CA CYS A 104 19.20 1.60 -19.08
C CYS A 104 17.95 2.45 -19.35
N MET A 105 16.92 2.35 -18.51
CA MET A 105 15.68 3.14 -18.61
C MET A 105 15.93 4.64 -18.53
N GLY A 106 16.86 5.09 -17.68
CA GLY A 106 17.23 6.50 -17.58
C GLY A 106 17.93 7.05 -18.83
N ALA A 107 18.62 6.20 -19.57
CA ALA A 107 19.32 6.58 -20.79
C ALA A 107 18.39 6.66 -22.02
N THR A 108 17.26 5.93 -22.05
CA THR A 108 16.42 5.80 -23.24
C THR A 108 15.85 7.13 -23.74
N LEU A 109 15.25 7.93 -22.85
CA LEU A 109 14.54 9.15 -23.23
C LEU A 109 15.47 10.23 -23.82
N PRO A 110 16.63 10.58 -23.20
CA PRO A 110 17.57 11.53 -23.80
C PRO A 110 18.10 11.09 -25.17
N ILE A 111 18.34 9.79 -25.35
CA ILE A 111 18.81 9.22 -26.63
C ILE A 111 17.72 9.33 -27.68
N MET A 112 16.49 8.97 -27.35
CA MET A 112 15.36 9.00 -28.29
C MET A 112 14.98 10.42 -28.70
N ILE A 113 15.03 11.38 -27.78
CA ILE A 113 14.82 12.80 -28.12
C ILE A 113 15.88 13.26 -29.13
N LYS A 114 17.16 12.94 -28.91
CA LYS A 114 18.21 13.29 -29.88
C LYS A 114 18.08 12.54 -31.20
N ALA A 115 17.60 11.30 -31.18
CA ALA A 115 17.49 10.44 -32.36
C ALA A 115 16.32 10.84 -33.28
N LEU A 116 15.21 11.32 -32.71
CA LEU A 116 13.96 11.57 -33.45
C LEU A 116 13.65 13.05 -33.69
N THR A 117 14.40 13.97 -33.08
CA THR A 117 14.27 15.40 -33.35
C THR A 117 15.26 15.82 -34.44
N SER A 118 14.72 16.25 -35.58
CA SER A 118 15.47 16.67 -36.76
C SER A 118 15.55 18.18 -36.92
N SER A 119 14.65 18.94 -36.28
CA SER A 119 14.63 20.40 -36.32
C SER A 119 14.38 21.01 -34.94
N THR A 120 14.95 22.19 -34.69
CA THR A 120 14.63 22.97 -33.48
C THR A 120 13.16 23.39 -33.43
N GLN A 121 12.43 23.36 -34.55
CA GLN A 121 11.02 23.72 -34.61
C GLN A 121 10.09 22.67 -34.02
N GLU A 122 10.54 21.42 -33.88
CA GLU A 122 9.74 20.30 -33.38
C GLU A 122 10.25 19.73 -32.04
N THR A 123 11.26 20.37 -31.42
CA THR A 123 11.90 19.87 -30.19
C THR A 123 10.90 19.68 -29.04
N SER A 124 9.98 20.63 -28.83
CA SER A 124 9.01 20.56 -27.73
C SER A 124 7.96 19.48 -28.00
N THR A 125 7.49 19.39 -29.24
CA THR A 125 6.49 18.42 -29.68
C THR A 125 7.07 17.02 -29.60
N LYS A 126 8.23 16.75 -30.20
CA LYS A 126 8.84 15.41 -30.16
C LYS A 126 9.18 14.96 -28.74
N SER A 127 9.70 15.86 -27.89
CA SER A 127 9.95 15.52 -26.48
C SER A 127 8.67 15.26 -25.70
N GLY A 128 7.62 16.06 -25.92
CA GLY A 128 6.29 15.86 -25.32
C GLY A 128 5.62 14.57 -25.79
N TRP A 129 5.74 14.22 -27.07
CA TRP A 129 5.27 12.95 -27.63
C TRP A 129 6.00 11.75 -27.02
N LEU A 130 7.33 11.79 -26.95
CA LEU A 130 8.11 10.70 -26.38
C LEU A 130 7.82 10.50 -24.89
N TYR A 131 7.76 11.58 -24.11
CA TYR A 131 7.44 11.50 -22.68
C TYR A 131 5.98 11.08 -22.46
N GLY A 132 5.04 11.69 -23.19
CA GLY A 132 3.61 11.44 -23.09
C GLY A 132 3.21 10.02 -23.49
N ILE A 133 3.67 9.52 -24.65
CA ILE A 133 3.39 8.14 -25.09
C ILE A 133 4.02 7.12 -24.14
N ASN A 134 5.27 7.34 -23.71
CA ASN A 134 5.90 6.46 -22.73
C ASN A 134 5.10 6.40 -21.42
N THR A 135 4.58 7.55 -20.97
CA THR A 135 3.74 7.64 -19.77
C THR A 135 2.37 6.98 -19.97
N LEU A 136 1.74 7.12 -21.14
CA LEU A 136 0.51 6.36 -21.48
C LEU A 136 0.78 4.85 -21.54
N GLY A 137 1.94 4.43 -22.05
CA GLY A 137 2.38 3.03 -22.00
C GLY A 137 2.49 2.53 -20.56
N ALA A 138 3.01 3.36 -19.64
CA ALA A 138 3.03 3.04 -18.21
C ALA A 138 1.62 2.98 -17.59
N VAL A 139 0.69 3.83 -18.01
CA VAL A 139 -0.74 3.75 -17.63
C VAL A 139 -1.33 2.41 -18.07
N SER A 140 -1.19 2.06 -19.35
CA SER A 140 -1.67 0.79 -19.90
C SER A 140 -1.03 -0.41 -19.19
N GLY A 141 0.29 -0.39 -18.98
CA GLY A 141 1.00 -1.45 -18.26
C GLY A 141 0.54 -1.60 -16.81
N THR A 142 0.27 -0.49 -16.11
CA THR A 142 -0.23 -0.49 -14.73
C THR A 142 -1.65 -1.08 -14.65
N LEU A 143 -2.54 -0.68 -15.56
CA LEU A 143 -3.90 -1.23 -15.64
C LEU A 143 -3.88 -2.71 -16.03
N LEU A 144 -3.13 -3.11 -17.06
CA LEU A 144 -3.00 -4.49 -17.48
C LEU A 144 -2.43 -5.37 -16.37
N ALA A 145 -1.39 -4.91 -15.66
CA ALA A 145 -0.79 -5.65 -14.56
C ALA A 145 -1.75 -5.82 -13.37
N GLY A 146 -2.40 -4.73 -12.95
CA GLY A 146 -3.26 -4.70 -11.77
C GLY A 146 -4.63 -5.35 -11.98
N PHE A 147 -5.20 -5.31 -13.18
CA PHE A 147 -6.52 -5.87 -13.44
C PHE A 147 -6.51 -7.24 -14.12
N TRP A 148 -5.43 -7.62 -14.80
CA TRP A 148 -5.46 -8.81 -15.66
C TRP A 148 -4.26 -9.72 -15.53
N LEU A 149 -3.03 -9.24 -15.78
CA LEU A 149 -1.86 -10.13 -15.86
C LEU A 149 -1.58 -10.84 -14.53
N VAL A 150 -1.47 -10.10 -13.43
CA VAL A 150 -1.14 -10.69 -12.12
C VAL A 150 -2.27 -11.58 -11.60
N PRO A 151 -3.56 -11.15 -11.62
CA PRO A 151 -4.66 -12.04 -11.26
C PRO A 151 -4.73 -13.34 -12.08
N ALA A 152 -4.53 -13.25 -13.40
CA ALA A 152 -4.72 -14.38 -14.30
C ALA A 152 -3.52 -15.34 -14.32
N PHE A 153 -2.29 -14.80 -14.35
CA PHE A 153 -1.08 -15.60 -14.59
C PHE A 153 -0.14 -15.66 -13.38
N GLY A 154 -0.38 -14.87 -12.33
CA GLY A 154 0.55 -14.69 -11.22
C GLY A 154 1.73 -13.77 -11.56
N VAL A 155 2.52 -13.43 -10.55
CA VAL A 155 3.60 -12.45 -10.63
C VAL A 155 4.73 -12.94 -11.56
N TYR A 156 5.23 -14.16 -11.37
CA TYR A 156 6.31 -14.72 -12.19
C TYR A 156 6.00 -14.72 -13.69
N ASN A 157 4.89 -15.35 -14.10
CA ASN A 157 4.53 -15.46 -15.51
C ASN A 157 4.24 -14.09 -16.14
N SER A 158 3.66 -13.17 -15.38
CA SER A 158 3.47 -11.78 -15.83
C SER A 158 4.80 -11.09 -16.15
N VAL A 159 5.80 -11.23 -15.27
CA VAL A 159 7.14 -10.67 -15.49
C VAL A 159 7.80 -11.33 -16.70
N MET A 160 7.71 -12.65 -16.84
CA MET A 160 8.29 -13.36 -18.00
C MET A 160 7.65 -12.91 -19.32
N ALA A 161 6.33 -12.79 -19.36
CA ALA A 161 5.60 -12.35 -20.55
C ALA A 161 5.98 -10.92 -20.96
N VAL A 162 5.96 -9.97 -20.02
CA VAL A 162 6.32 -8.57 -20.29
C VAL A 162 7.79 -8.44 -20.67
N ALA A 163 8.69 -9.19 -20.02
CA ALA A 163 10.10 -9.21 -20.35
C ALA A 163 10.37 -9.71 -21.77
N LEU A 164 9.69 -10.80 -22.18
CA LEU A 164 9.78 -11.33 -23.54
C LEU A 164 9.28 -10.31 -24.57
N VAL A 165 8.14 -9.67 -24.30
CA VAL A 165 7.63 -8.58 -25.16
C VAL A 165 8.65 -7.46 -25.28
N ASN A 166 9.31 -7.05 -24.19
CA ASN A 166 10.33 -6.00 -24.23
C ASN A 166 11.56 -6.39 -25.08
N ILE A 167 12.02 -7.64 -24.97
CA ILE A 167 13.12 -8.16 -25.80
C ILE A 167 12.72 -8.16 -27.27
N LEU A 168 11.52 -8.64 -27.60
CA LEU A 168 11.03 -8.70 -28.98
C LEU A 168 10.87 -7.31 -29.58
N LEU A 169 10.36 -6.34 -28.82
CA LEU A 169 10.27 -4.94 -29.24
C LEU A 169 11.65 -4.35 -29.48
N GLY A 170 12.59 -4.52 -28.55
CA GLY A 170 13.96 -4.06 -28.71
C GLY A 170 14.66 -4.68 -29.93
N ALA A 171 14.47 -5.99 -30.16
CA ALA A 171 14.99 -6.70 -31.33
C ALA A 171 14.36 -6.21 -32.63
N ALA A 172 13.05 -5.96 -32.64
CA ALA A 172 12.35 -5.39 -33.78
C ALA A 172 12.87 -3.98 -34.11
N VAL A 173 13.08 -3.13 -33.10
CA VAL A 173 13.66 -1.78 -33.28
C VAL A 173 15.08 -1.87 -33.84
N VAL A 174 15.92 -2.77 -33.33
CA VAL A 174 17.27 -2.99 -33.86
C VAL A 174 17.20 -3.45 -35.32
N GLY A 175 16.36 -4.44 -35.64
CA GLY A 175 16.18 -4.98 -36.99
C GLY A 175 15.67 -3.92 -37.99
N LEU A 176 14.66 -3.14 -37.61
CA LEU A 176 14.13 -2.04 -38.40
C LEU A 176 15.16 -0.93 -38.60
N SER A 177 15.99 -0.65 -37.59
CA SER A 177 17.05 0.36 -37.71
C SER A 177 18.07 0.04 -38.80
N PHE A 178 18.32 -1.25 -39.06
CA PHE A 178 19.19 -1.69 -40.16
C PHE A 178 18.50 -1.57 -41.52
N ARG A 179 17.20 -1.88 -41.61
CA ARG A 179 16.45 -1.83 -42.88
C ARG A 179 16.16 -0.41 -43.36
N LEU A 180 15.83 0.49 -42.44
CA LEU A 180 15.40 1.84 -42.77
C LEU A 180 16.57 2.83 -42.95
N GLY A 181 17.81 2.36 -42.82
CA GLY A 181 18.98 3.23 -42.97
C GLY A 181 18.93 4.43 -42.03
N PHE A 182 18.49 4.24 -40.77
CA PHE A 182 18.52 5.26 -39.70
C PHE A 182 19.98 5.55 -39.28
N THR A 183 20.79 5.96 -40.24
CA THR A 183 21.98 6.78 -40.07
C THR A 183 21.48 8.21 -40.07
N GLN A 184 21.78 8.96 -39.00
CA GLN A 184 21.64 10.42 -39.06
C GLN A 184 22.33 10.88 -40.35
N SER A 185 21.58 11.52 -41.24
CA SER A 185 22.12 12.05 -42.49
C SER A 185 23.18 13.09 -42.13
N SER A 186 24.44 12.66 -42.20
CA SER A 186 25.62 13.49 -41.96
C SER A 186 25.62 14.75 -42.83
N GLU A 187 24.95 14.70 -43.99
CA GLU A 187 24.88 15.80 -44.97
C GLU A 187 24.03 17.00 -44.50
N ALA A 188 22.96 16.81 -43.72
CA ALA A 188 22.16 17.92 -43.19
C ALA A 188 22.91 18.64 -42.04
N ALA A 189 23.63 17.89 -41.22
CA ALA A 189 24.47 18.42 -40.14
C ALA A 189 25.72 19.14 -40.68
N GLU A 190 26.30 18.70 -41.81
CA GLU A 190 27.40 19.41 -42.47
C GLU A 190 26.95 20.70 -43.18
N SER A 191 25.74 20.70 -43.77
CA SER A 191 25.16 21.89 -44.41
C SER A 191 24.81 22.99 -43.39
N GLU A 192 24.21 22.64 -42.25
CA GLU A 192 24.01 23.58 -41.13
C GLU A 192 25.33 23.99 -40.45
N ALA A 193 26.30 23.08 -40.30
CA ALA A 193 27.61 23.40 -39.72
C ALA A 193 28.44 24.35 -40.61
N HIS A 194 28.29 24.30 -41.93
CA HIS A 194 28.92 25.25 -42.86
C HIS A 194 28.25 26.63 -42.85
N GLN A 195 26.92 26.72 -42.70
CA GLN A 195 26.23 28.02 -42.57
C GLN A 195 26.43 28.66 -41.17
N THR A 196 26.46 27.88 -40.09
CA THR A 196 26.59 28.39 -38.70
C THR A 196 28.02 28.86 -38.37
N LYS A 197 29.04 28.35 -39.07
CA LYS A 197 30.44 28.80 -38.92
C LYS A 197 30.69 30.22 -39.47
N ARG A 198 29.84 30.74 -40.36
CA ARG A 198 30.03 32.06 -40.96
C ARG A 198 29.41 33.23 -40.17
N THR A 199 28.56 32.97 -39.18
CA THR A 199 27.82 34.04 -38.47
C THR A 199 27.84 33.99 -36.94
N SER A 200 28.36 32.93 -36.29
CA SER A 200 28.32 32.85 -34.82
C SER A 200 29.53 33.52 -34.14
N LYS A 201 29.35 34.77 -33.69
CA LYS A 201 30.08 35.25 -32.51
C LYS A 201 29.85 34.24 -31.38
N LYS A 202 30.94 33.72 -30.77
CA LYS A 202 30.90 32.82 -29.61
C LYS A 202 30.16 33.47 -28.44
N ALA A 203 28.83 33.39 -28.40
CA ALA A 203 28.07 33.71 -27.21
C ALA A 203 28.41 32.65 -26.16
N LYS A 204 29.07 33.07 -25.06
CA LYS A 204 29.27 32.20 -23.90
C LYS A 204 27.89 31.68 -23.48
N PRO A 205 27.69 30.35 -23.31
CA PRO A 205 26.40 29.85 -22.88
C PRO A 205 26.17 30.37 -21.46
N ALA A 206 25.26 31.33 -21.30
CA ALA A 206 24.76 31.69 -19.98
C ALA A 206 24.20 30.41 -19.36
N ARG A 207 24.78 29.95 -18.26
CA ARG A 207 24.27 28.81 -17.49
C ARG A 207 22.93 29.24 -16.89
N LEU A 208 21.85 29.03 -17.63
CA LEU A 208 20.49 29.26 -17.15
C LEU A 208 20.18 28.20 -16.10
N LEU A 209 20.39 28.52 -14.83
CA LEU A 209 20.12 27.62 -13.70
C LEU A 209 18.61 27.47 -13.44
N TRP A 210 17.83 28.52 -13.71
CA TRP A 210 16.41 28.60 -13.36
C TRP A 210 15.50 27.52 -14.00
N PRO A 211 15.68 27.07 -15.26
CA PRO A 211 14.84 26.01 -15.82
C PRO A 211 15.10 24.66 -15.12
N TYR A 212 16.34 24.42 -14.67
CA TYR A 212 16.68 23.24 -13.88
C TYR A 212 16.08 23.29 -12.48
N LEU A 213 16.00 24.48 -11.86
CA LEU A 213 15.28 24.65 -10.59
C LEU A 213 13.78 24.41 -10.75
N ILE A 214 13.17 24.88 -11.85
CA ILE A 214 11.76 24.62 -12.14
C ILE A 214 11.50 23.13 -12.31
N ILE A 215 12.29 22.44 -13.13
CA ILE A 215 12.03 21.01 -13.38
C ILE A 215 12.33 20.16 -12.13
N ALA A 216 13.37 20.48 -11.35
CA ALA A 216 13.64 19.79 -10.09
C ALA A 216 12.53 20.06 -9.06
N GLY A 217 12.13 21.31 -8.89
CA GLY A 217 11.09 21.68 -7.93
C GLY A 217 9.71 21.15 -8.31
N SER A 218 9.33 21.20 -9.59
CA SER A 218 8.07 20.60 -10.07
C SER A 218 8.08 19.08 -10.02
N GLY A 219 9.21 18.42 -10.31
CA GLY A 219 9.39 16.99 -10.09
C GLY A 219 9.24 16.59 -8.62
N ALA A 220 9.80 17.39 -7.70
CA ALA A 220 9.61 17.21 -6.26
C ALA A 220 8.14 17.35 -5.87
N VAL A 221 7.45 18.39 -6.34
CA VAL A 221 6.03 18.57 -6.06
C VAL A 221 5.19 17.43 -6.63
N ALA A 222 5.44 17.00 -7.87
CA ALA A 222 4.70 15.90 -8.48
C ALA A 222 4.77 14.63 -7.61
N MET A 223 5.96 14.23 -7.17
CA MET A 223 6.11 13.05 -6.31
C MET A 223 5.56 13.27 -4.90
N SER A 224 5.68 14.48 -4.33
CA SER A 224 5.05 14.79 -3.04
C SER A 224 3.53 14.67 -3.12
N TYR A 225 2.91 15.15 -4.21
CA TYR A 225 1.49 14.99 -4.49
C TYR A 225 1.11 13.53 -4.68
N GLU A 226 1.88 12.76 -5.44
CA GLU A 226 1.62 11.33 -5.63
C GLU A 226 1.59 10.58 -4.29
N VAL A 227 2.57 10.82 -3.41
CA VAL A 227 2.62 10.21 -2.07
C VAL A 227 1.46 10.67 -1.20
N ALA A 228 1.21 11.99 -1.11
CA ALA A 228 0.18 12.54 -0.24
C ALA A 228 -1.24 12.14 -0.69
N TRP A 229 -1.55 12.27 -1.98
CA TRP A 229 -2.86 11.90 -2.52
C TRP A 229 -3.11 10.40 -2.48
N THR A 230 -2.10 9.57 -2.72
CA THR A 230 -2.28 8.12 -2.58
C THR A 230 -2.71 7.77 -1.16
N ARG A 231 -2.10 8.40 -0.14
CA ARG A 231 -2.51 8.20 1.25
C ARG A 231 -3.89 8.77 1.55
N LEU A 232 -4.16 10.02 1.17
CA LEU A 232 -5.46 10.67 1.42
C LEU A 232 -6.64 9.96 0.74
N LEU A 233 -6.47 9.53 -0.51
CA LEU A 233 -7.50 8.79 -1.25
C LEU A 233 -7.70 7.38 -0.68
N SER A 234 -6.64 6.70 -0.26
CA SER A 234 -6.73 5.34 0.31
C SER A 234 -7.53 5.29 1.62
N MET A 235 -7.57 6.39 2.39
CA MET A 235 -8.40 6.45 3.60
C MET A 235 -9.90 6.32 3.30
N THR A 236 -10.35 6.83 2.15
CA THR A 236 -11.75 6.75 1.73
C THR A 236 -11.99 5.56 0.80
N PHE A 237 -11.10 5.30 -0.16
CA PHE A 237 -11.27 4.22 -1.15
C PHE A 237 -10.88 2.83 -0.63
N GLY A 238 -10.33 2.77 0.58
CA GLY A 238 -9.70 1.57 1.13
C GLY A 238 -8.36 1.23 0.46
N THR A 239 -7.60 0.36 1.11
CA THR A 239 -6.23 0.01 0.72
C THR A 239 -6.18 -1.21 -0.22
N SER A 240 -7.07 -1.30 -1.22
CA SER A 240 -7.07 -2.42 -2.18
C SER A 240 -6.06 -2.22 -3.32
N THR A 241 -5.55 -3.32 -3.90
CA THR A 241 -4.61 -3.23 -5.05
C THR A 241 -5.23 -2.51 -6.24
N TYR A 242 -6.56 -2.59 -6.44
CA TYR A 242 -7.26 -1.91 -7.53
C TYR A 242 -7.33 -0.39 -7.33
N ALA A 243 -7.60 0.06 -6.11
CA ALA A 243 -7.59 1.49 -5.77
C ALA A 243 -6.20 2.10 -6.01
N PHE A 244 -5.13 1.43 -5.56
CA PHE A 244 -3.75 1.86 -5.85
C PHE A 244 -3.47 1.92 -7.36
N THR A 245 -3.89 0.91 -8.13
CA THR A 245 -3.73 0.88 -9.59
C THR A 245 -4.45 2.05 -10.26
N LEU A 246 -5.67 2.38 -9.85
CA LEU A 246 -6.43 3.50 -10.41
C LEU A 246 -5.82 4.86 -10.08
N ILE A 247 -5.40 5.07 -8.83
CA ILE A 247 -4.76 6.32 -8.38
C ILE A 247 -3.50 6.58 -9.22
N LEU A 248 -2.63 5.57 -9.36
CA LEU A 248 -1.40 5.66 -10.14
C LEU A 248 -1.69 5.90 -11.64
N ALA A 249 -2.61 5.13 -12.23
CA ALA A 249 -3.01 5.29 -13.63
C ALA A 249 -3.56 6.70 -13.91
N THR A 250 -4.36 7.25 -12.99
CA THR A 250 -4.95 8.58 -13.12
C THR A 250 -3.90 9.68 -13.02
N PHE A 251 -2.99 9.58 -12.05
CA PHE A 251 -1.87 10.52 -11.89
C PHE A 251 -1.01 10.61 -13.16
N LEU A 252 -0.61 9.44 -13.68
CA LEU A 252 0.21 9.34 -14.89
C LEU A 252 -0.55 9.83 -16.14
N SER A 253 -1.86 9.58 -16.22
CA SER A 253 -2.68 10.05 -17.34
C SER A 253 -2.68 11.57 -17.46
N GLY A 254 -2.81 12.29 -16.34
CA GLY A 254 -2.74 13.75 -16.35
C GLY A 254 -1.37 14.26 -16.81
N LEU A 255 -0.27 13.70 -16.27
CA LEU A 255 1.09 14.04 -16.71
C LEU A 255 1.29 13.79 -18.21
N ALA A 256 0.78 12.67 -18.72
CA ALA A 256 0.91 12.29 -20.13
C ALA A 256 0.15 13.27 -21.04
N LEU A 257 -1.12 13.54 -20.73
CA LEU A 257 -1.96 14.47 -21.50
C LEU A 257 -1.38 15.88 -21.51
N GLY A 258 -0.89 16.35 -20.37
CA GLY A 258 -0.19 17.63 -20.26
C GLY A 258 1.02 17.71 -21.18
N SER A 259 1.85 16.66 -21.17
CA SER A 259 3.06 16.61 -21.98
C SER A 259 2.78 16.65 -23.48
N LEU A 260 1.76 15.91 -23.94
CA LEU A 260 1.35 15.86 -25.34
C LEU A 260 0.84 17.23 -25.83
N ILE A 261 -0.03 17.88 -25.04
CA ILE A 261 -0.67 19.14 -25.44
C ILE A 261 0.30 20.31 -25.36
N PHE A 262 0.98 20.50 -24.22
CA PHE A 262 1.90 21.63 -24.05
C PHE A 262 3.21 21.46 -24.81
N GLY A 263 3.57 20.22 -25.18
CA GLY A 263 4.63 19.93 -26.13
C GLY A 263 4.42 20.67 -27.45
N TYR A 264 3.21 20.59 -28.03
CA TYR A 264 2.85 21.30 -29.25
C TYR A 264 2.91 22.83 -29.09
N TRP A 265 2.38 23.38 -27.99
CA TRP A 265 2.38 24.83 -27.77
C TRP A 265 3.78 25.42 -27.53
N GLY A 266 4.71 24.65 -26.96
CA GLY A 266 6.09 25.10 -26.77
C GLY A 266 6.84 25.36 -28.09
N ASP A 267 6.50 24.62 -29.14
CA ASP A 267 7.03 24.86 -30.48
C ASP A 267 6.31 26.00 -31.20
N LYS A 268 4.99 26.14 -31.00
CA LYS A 268 4.18 27.22 -31.58
C LYS A 268 4.55 28.60 -31.02
N TYR A 269 4.89 28.68 -29.72
CA TYR A 269 5.14 29.94 -29.01
C TYR A 269 6.47 29.95 -28.22
N PRO A 270 7.64 29.76 -28.88
CA PRO A 270 8.91 29.53 -28.19
C PRO A 270 9.41 30.72 -27.35
N LYS A 271 9.02 31.95 -27.71
CA LYS A 271 9.37 33.17 -26.95
C LYS A 271 8.54 33.31 -25.66
N GLN A 272 7.39 32.65 -25.57
CA GLN A 272 6.45 32.76 -24.47
C GLN A 272 6.63 31.64 -23.44
N ILE A 273 7.63 30.76 -23.60
CA ILE A 273 7.81 29.60 -22.71
C ILE A 273 7.91 29.99 -21.23
N PRO A 274 8.67 31.02 -20.79
CA PRO A 274 8.71 31.33 -19.36
C PRO A 274 7.35 31.80 -18.81
N SER A 275 6.56 32.55 -19.58
CA SER A 275 5.17 32.90 -19.21
C SER A 275 4.24 31.68 -19.24
N MET A 276 4.43 30.74 -20.16
CA MET A 276 3.68 29.49 -20.17
C MET A 276 4.01 28.64 -18.93
N LEU A 277 5.30 28.51 -18.58
CA LEU A 277 5.74 27.82 -17.37
C LEU A 277 5.14 28.47 -16.11
N ALA A 278 5.14 29.81 -16.03
CA ALA A 278 4.47 30.52 -14.95
C ALA A 278 2.97 30.19 -14.88
N GLY A 279 2.28 30.23 -16.02
CA GLY A 279 0.86 29.89 -16.11
C GLY A 279 0.55 28.45 -15.70
N LEU A 280 1.32 27.47 -16.19
CA LEU A 280 1.16 26.06 -15.83
C LEU A 280 1.37 25.83 -14.33
N LEU A 281 2.44 26.40 -13.76
CA LEU A 281 2.74 26.25 -12.34
C LEU A 281 1.66 26.92 -11.47
N SER A 282 1.18 28.11 -11.86
CA SER A 282 0.08 28.80 -11.18
C SER A 282 -1.23 28.02 -11.28
N LEU A 283 -1.62 27.54 -12.46
CA LEU A 283 -2.85 26.77 -12.65
C LEU A 283 -2.78 25.40 -11.95
N GLY A 284 -1.62 24.75 -11.94
CA GLY A 284 -1.37 23.54 -11.16
C GLY A 284 -1.54 23.78 -9.65
N ALA A 285 -1.01 24.89 -9.14
CA ALA A 285 -1.17 25.26 -7.73
C ALA A 285 -2.63 25.60 -7.37
N LEU A 286 -3.30 26.43 -8.16
CA LEU A 286 -4.69 26.83 -7.91
C LEU A 286 -5.64 25.65 -8.02
N SER A 287 -5.46 24.78 -9.02
CA SER A 287 -6.26 23.55 -9.14
C SER A 287 -6.01 22.59 -7.98
N SER A 288 -4.77 22.45 -7.51
CA SER A 288 -4.48 21.68 -6.28
C SER A 288 -5.24 22.22 -5.06
N LEU A 289 -5.26 23.54 -4.86
CA LEU A 289 -6.03 24.16 -3.76
C LEU A 289 -7.54 23.94 -3.88
N ILE A 290 -8.09 23.96 -5.09
CA ILE A 290 -9.51 23.65 -5.33
C ILE A 290 -9.79 22.17 -4.99
N THR A 291 -8.92 21.26 -5.45
CA THR A 291 -9.09 19.82 -5.17
C THR A 291 -8.89 19.46 -3.71
N MET A 292 -8.18 20.28 -2.92
CA MET A 292 -8.08 20.11 -1.47
C MET A 292 -9.43 20.29 -0.76
N GLY A 293 -10.27 21.21 -1.24
CA GLY A 293 -11.64 21.36 -0.74
C GLY A 293 -12.50 20.12 -1.01
N LEU A 294 -12.31 19.48 -2.18
CA LEU A 294 -12.95 18.20 -2.50
C LEU A 294 -12.44 17.06 -1.61
N LEU A 295 -11.11 17.00 -1.39
CA LEU A 295 -10.48 15.98 -0.53
C LEU A 295 -10.96 16.07 0.92
N ALA A 296 -11.20 17.28 1.44
CA ALA A 296 -11.71 17.46 2.79
C ALA A 296 -13.11 16.84 3.00
N GLN A 297 -13.88 16.66 1.92
CA GLN A 297 -15.23 16.09 1.95
C GLN A 297 -15.31 14.72 1.26
N LEU A 298 -14.17 14.09 0.96
CA LEU A 298 -14.10 12.92 0.08
C LEU A 298 -15.00 11.76 0.55
N SER A 299 -14.96 11.40 1.83
CA SER A 299 -15.80 10.32 2.39
C SER A 299 -17.29 10.61 2.26
N TYR A 300 -17.70 11.86 2.45
CA TYR A 300 -19.09 12.27 2.27
C TYR A 300 -19.49 12.23 0.79
N LEU A 301 -18.64 12.78 -0.09
CA LEU A 301 -18.88 12.80 -1.53
C LEU A 301 -18.97 11.39 -2.12
N PHE A 302 -18.14 10.46 -1.64
CA PHE A 302 -18.19 9.05 -2.02
C PHE A 302 -19.58 8.45 -1.74
N GLY A 303 -20.08 8.58 -0.50
CA GLY A 303 -21.42 8.11 -0.13
C GLY A 303 -22.55 8.85 -0.87
N TRP A 304 -22.38 10.16 -1.08
CA TRP A 304 -23.35 10.99 -1.80
C TRP A 304 -23.52 10.56 -3.26
N ILE A 305 -22.42 10.29 -3.97
CA ILE A 305 -22.48 9.82 -5.37
C ILE A 305 -23.18 8.47 -5.44
N HIS A 306 -22.88 7.54 -4.53
CA HIS A 306 -23.58 6.26 -4.43
C HIS A 306 -25.09 6.46 -4.28
N LEU A 307 -25.50 7.35 -3.38
CA LEU A 307 -26.91 7.65 -3.18
C LEU A 307 -27.57 8.24 -4.44
N GLN A 308 -26.89 9.16 -5.14
CA GLN A 308 -27.42 9.73 -6.38
C GLN A 308 -27.55 8.68 -7.49
N PHE A 309 -26.59 7.77 -7.62
CA PHE A 309 -26.67 6.69 -8.59
C PHE A 309 -27.84 5.76 -8.29
N HIS A 310 -28.12 5.50 -7.01
CA HIS A 310 -29.27 4.72 -6.60
C HIS A 310 -30.59 5.44 -6.93
N ASN A 311 -30.70 6.71 -6.54
CA ASN A 311 -31.90 7.52 -6.81
C ASN A 311 -32.17 7.72 -8.30
N ALA A 312 -31.13 7.68 -9.14
CA ALA A 312 -31.23 7.70 -10.60
C ALA A 312 -31.58 6.34 -11.23
N GLY A 313 -31.74 5.27 -10.43
CA GLY A 313 -32.02 3.92 -10.92
C GLY A 313 -30.83 3.25 -11.62
N LEU A 314 -29.61 3.80 -11.49
CA LEU A 314 -28.40 3.25 -12.11
C LEU A 314 -27.82 2.08 -11.31
N ILE A 315 -28.04 2.07 -9.99
CA ILE A 315 -27.58 1.01 -9.09
C ILE A 315 -28.70 0.62 -8.12
N THR A 316 -28.98 -0.68 -8.00
CA THR A 316 -29.89 -1.19 -6.97
C THR A 316 -29.18 -1.33 -5.64
N GLU A 317 -27.99 -1.93 -5.67
CA GLU A 317 -27.11 -2.12 -4.52
C GLU A 317 -25.66 -1.73 -4.84
N PRO A 318 -24.86 -1.37 -3.82
CA PRO A 318 -23.42 -1.20 -3.98
C PRO A 318 -22.75 -2.46 -4.54
N SER A 319 -21.93 -2.31 -5.57
CA SER A 319 -21.20 -3.42 -6.20
C SER A 319 -19.74 -3.06 -6.41
N TYR A 320 -18.88 -4.07 -6.62
CA TYR A 320 -17.47 -3.85 -6.93
C TYR A 320 -17.26 -2.92 -8.13
N ALA A 321 -18.01 -3.13 -9.23
CA ALA A 321 -17.90 -2.33 -10.44
C ALA A 321 -18.29 -0.85 -10.20
N ASN A 322 -19.39 -0.62 -9.48
CA ASN A 322 -19.89 0.72 -9.21
C ASN A 322 -18.93 1.49 -8.27
N ASN A 323 -18.40 0.81 -7.24
CA ASN A 323 -17.36 1.37 -6.38
C ASN A 323 -16.14 1.80 -7.20
N LEU A 324 -15.63 0.89 -8.04
CA LEU A 324 -14.44 1.14 -8.84
C LEU A 324 -14.64 2.34 -9.80
N LEU A 325 -15.82 2.46 -10.39
CA LEU A 325 -16.19 3.59 -11.23
C LEU A 325 -16.17 4.91 -10.43
N ILE A 326 -16.78 4.94 -9.24
CA ILE A 326 -16.84 6.14 -8.41
C ILE A 326 -15.43 6.53 -7.92
N GLN A 327 -14.61 5.56 -7.52
CA GLN A 327 -13.19 5.79 -7.18
C GLN A 327 -12.41 6.38 -8.35
N CYS A 328 -12.62 5.86 -9.57
CA CYS A 328 -12.01 6.36 -10.78
C CYS A 328 -12.42 7.82 -11.06
N LEU A 329 -13.72 8.13 -10.99
CA LEU A 329 -14.24 9.48 -11.21
C LEU A 329 -13.68 10.48 -10.20
N LEU A 330 -13.69 10.12 -8.91
CA LEU A 330 -13.14 10.97 -7.85
C LEU A 330 -11.63 11.16 -7.99
N SER A 331 -10.88 10.11 -8.32
CA SER A 331 -9.46 10.21 -8.62
C SER A 331 -9.21 11.16 -9.78
N VAL A 332 -9.99 11.06 -10.86
CA VAL A 332 -9.89 11.93 -12.03
C VAL A 332 -10.11 13.40 -11.64
N CYS A 333 -11.18 13.69 -10.90
CA CYS A 333 -11.50 15.04 -10.44
C CYS A 333 -10.43 15.65 -9.54
N VAL A 334 -9.80 14.84 -8.68
CA VAL A 334 -8.77 15.32 -7.75
C VAL A 334 -7.40 15.45 -8.42
N MET A 335 -7.01 14.48 -9.25
CA MET A 335 -5.61 14.32 -9.65
C MET A 335 -5.33 14.87 -11.04
N ILE A 336 -6.24 14.73 -12.01
CA ILE A 336 -5.98 15.18 -13.39
C ILE A 336 -5.74 16.69 -13.47
N PRO A 337 -6.55 17.58 -12.88
CA PRO A 337 -6.35 19.02 -13.04
C PRO A 337 -4.93 19.50 -12.69
N PRO A 338 -4.36 19.21 -11.51
CA PRO A 338 -2.99 19.62 -11.20
C PRO A 338 -1.93 18.86 -12.00
N THR A 339 -2.07 17.55 -12.20
CA THR A 339 -1.06 16.75 -12.93
C THR A 339 -1.01 17.09 -14.42
N PHE A 340 -2.14 17.47 -15.02
CA PHE A 340 -2.22 17.96 -16.39
C PHE A 340 -1.31 19.17 -16.63
N PHE A 341 -1.34 20.15 -15.72
CA PHE A 341 -0.46 21.32 -15.86
C PHE A 341 1.01 20.97 -15.58
N LEU A 342 1.29 20.09 -14.61
CA LEU A 342 2.65 19.62 -14.33
C LEU A 342 3.26 18.85 -15.51
N GLY A 343 2.45 18.07 -16.23
CA GLY A 343 2.89 17.28 -17.39
C GLY A 343 3.49 18.11 -18.52
N GLY A 344 3.03 19.36 -18.66
CA GLY A 344 3.53 20.28 -19.69
C GLY A 344 4.91 20.87 -19.41
N ILE A 345 5.41 20.80 -18.17
CA ILE A 345 6.65 21.48 -17.78
C ILE A 345 7.87 20.86 -18.47
N PHE A 346 7.93 19.54 -18.55
CA PHE A 346 9.07 18.81 -19.11
C PHE A 346 9.40 19.20 -20.57
N PRO A 347 8.47 19.12 -21.55
CA PRO A 347 8.77 19.49 -22.94
C PRO A 347 9.10 20.98 -23.10
N LEU A 348 8.44 21.86 -22.33
CA LEU A 348 8.72 23.30 -22.35
C LEU A 348 10.13 23.63 -21.84
N VAL A 349 10.58 22.98 -20.77
CA VAL A 349 11.95 23.16 -20.25
C VAL A 349 12.98 22.66 -21.25
N ILE A 350 12.77 21.51 -21.89
CA ILE A 350 13.66 21.01 -22.95
C ILE A 350 13.77 22.04 -24.07
N LYS A 351 12.64 22.51 -24.60
CA LYS A 351 12.61 23.52 -25.66
C LYS A 351 13.31 24.82 -25.26
N HIS A 352 13.07 25.30 -24.05
CA HIS A 352 13.71 26.54 -23.57
C HIS A 352 15.23 26.40 -23.43
N THR A 353 15.69 25.24 -22.96
CA THR A 353 17.13 24.97 -22.91
C THR A 353 17.76 24.74 -24.29
N GLN A 354 17.01 24.68 -25.39
CA GLN A 354 17.48 24.28 -26.73
C GLN A 354 16.94 25.17 -27.87
N GLN A 355 16.78 26.49 -27.64
CA GLN A 355 16.11 27.35 -28.63
C GLN A 355 16.88 27.56 -29.95
N THR A 356 18.21 27.45 -29.94
CA THR A 356 19.05 27.95 -31.05
C THR A 356 19.89 26.89 -31.77
N SER A 357 19.99 25.66 -31.26
CA SER A 357 20.82 24.62 -31.87
C SER A 357 20.49 23.23 -31.33
N LEU A 358 20.57 22.22 -32.21
CA LEU A 358 20.46 20.79 -31.88
C LEU A 358 21.78 20.16 -31.42
N GLN A 359 22.89 20.92 -31.44
CA GLN A 359 24.26 20.39 -31.28
C GLN A 359 24.53 19.76 -29.90
N ASN A 360 23.64 19.96 -28.91
CA ASN A 360 23.73 19.34 -27.59
C ASN A 360 22.37 18.84 -27.09
N LEU A 361 21.44 18.50 -27.99
CA LEU A 361 20.07 18.11 -27.63
C LEU A 361 20.05 16.91 -26.69
N GLY A 362 20.87 15.88 -26.93
CA GLY A 362 20.96 14.72 -26.04
C GLY A 362 21.46 15.12 -24.65
N SER A 363 22.56 15.88 -24.59
CA SER A 363 23.20 16.29 -23.33
C SER A 363 22.31 17.20 -22.46
N ARG A 364 21.58 18.17 -23.03
CA ARG A 364 20.69 19.02 -22.22
C ARG A 364 19.40 18.29 -21.84
N SER A 365 18.81 17.48 -22.73
CA SER A 365 17.66 16.63 -22.37
C SER A 365 18.01 15.69 -21.23
N ALA A 366 19.22 15.12 -21.24
CA ALA A 366 19.75 14.35 -20.13
C ALA A 366 19.83 15.16 -18.83
N ASN A 367 20.33 16.40 -18.85
CA ASN A 367 20.35 17.24 -17.64
C ASN A 367 18.93 17.50 -17.10
N VAL A 368 17.99 17.86 -17.98
CA VAL A 368 16.60 18.12 -17.58
C VAL A 368 16.01 16.89 -16.89
N TYR A 369 16.24 15.70 -17.46
CA TYR A 369 15.78 14.44 -16.87
C TYR A 369 16.46 14.12 -15.53
N VAL A 370 17.77 14.36 -15.40
CA VAL A 370 18.52 14.19 -14.13
C VAL A 370 17.92 15.09 -13.04
N PHE A 371 17.76 16.39 -13.30
CA PHE A 371 17.23 17.33 -12.31
C PHE A 371 15.78 17.02 -11.95
N ASN A 372 14.94 16.65 -12.92
CA ASN A 372 13.58 16.19 -12.68
C ASN A 372 13.57 14.98 -11.74
N THR A 373 14.40 13.98 -12.04
CA THR A 373 14.44 12.71 -11.29
C THR A 373 14.98 12.91 -9.88
N LEU A 374 16.03 13.72 -9.68
CA LEU A 374 16.54 14.05 -8.35
C LEU A 374 15.52 14.86 -7.53
N GLY A 375 14.82 15.80 -8.18
CA GLY A 375 13.69 16.49 -7.59
C GLY A 375 12.61 15.52 -7.11
N ALA A 376 12.16 14.64 -8.01
CA ALA A 376 11.18 13.59 -7.75
C ALA A 376 11.58 12.68 -6.56
N VAL A 377 12.83 12.20 -6.51
CA VAL A 377 13.37 11.45 -5.36
C VAL A 377 13.23 12.25 -4.07
N SER A 378 13.67 13.51 -4.11
CA SER A 378 13.65 14.39 -2.93
C SER A 378 12.22 14.64 -2.44
N GLY A 379 11.27 14.87 -3.37
CA GLY A 379 9.85 15.02 -3.07
C GLY A 379 9.25 13.78 -2.41
N SER A 380 9.45 12.60 -3.01
CA SER A 380 8.92 11.34 -2.46
C SER A 380 9.44 11.03 -1.06
N LEU A 381 10.74 11.24 -0.81
CA LEU A 381 11.37 11.00 0.49
C LEU A 381 10.91 12.02 1.54
N LEU A 382 10.90 13.31 1.19
CA LEU A 382 10.48 14.35 2.12
C LEU A 382 8.99 14.21 2.46
N ALA A 383 8.12 13.97 1.48
CA ALA A 383 6.70 13.77 1.73
C ALA A 383 6.43 12.54 2.61
N GLY A 384 7.09 11.41 2.33
CA GLY A 384 6.84 10.15 3.03
C GLY A 384 7.38 10.07 4.46
N PHE A 385 8.54 10.68 4.76
CA PHE A 385 9.22 10.50 6.06
C PHE A 385 9.40 11.76 6.89
N ALA A 386 9.31 12.94 6.29
CA ALA A 386 9.52 14.18 7.01
C ALA A 386 8.21 14.98 7.07
N ILE A 387 7.75 15.49 5.94
CA ILE A 387 6.63 16.43 5.85
C ILE A 387 5.32 15.73 6.29
N GLY A 388 5.04 14.53 5.78
CA GLY A 388 3.83 13.78 6.16
C GLY A 388 3.77 13.48 7.66
N PRO A 389 4.77 12.78 8.24
CA PRO A 389 4.75 12.46 9.67
C PRO A 389 4.86 13.65 10.62
N LEU A 390 5.57 14.73 10.25
CA LEU A 390 5.79 15.88 11.13
C LEU A 390 4.71 16.95 11.01
N LEU A 391 4.20 17.19 9.80
CA LEU A 391 3.27 18.28 9.52
C LEU A 391 1.87 17.76 9.14
N GLY A 392 1.71 16.49 8.80
CA GLY A 392 0.46 15.90 8.32
C GLY A 392 0.33 15.91 6.79
N LEU A 393 -0.57 15.07 6.28
CA LEU A 393 -0.76 14.86 4.83
C LEU A 393 -1.37 16.08 4.14
N TYR A 394 -2.35 16.74 4.76
CA TYR A 394 -2.95 17.96 4.20
C TYR A 394 -1.91 19.08 4.07
N ASN A 395 -1.10 19.27 5.12
CA ASN A 395 -0.03 20.27 5.11
C ASN A 395 1.09 19.91 4.12
N SER A 396 1.30 18.62 3.83
CA SER A 396 2.22 18.18 2.77
C SER A 396 1.79 18.67 1.39
N VAL A 397 0.48 18.64 1.10
CA VAL A 397 -0.07 19.19 -0.14
C VAL A 397 0.04 20.71 -0.14
N TYR A 398 -0.34 21.41 0.93
CA TYR A 398 -0.22 22.88 1.01
C TYR A 398 1.24 23.37 0.84
N LEU A 399 2.21 22.68 1.43
CA LEU A 399 3.63 23.02 1.28
C LEU A 399 4.11 22.80 -0.15
N SER A 400 3.71 21.69 -0.78
CA SER A 400 4.04 21.39 -2.18
C SER A 400 3.41 22.41 -3.15
N THR A 401 2.16 22.80 -2.89
CA THR A 401 1.48 23.89 -3.61
C THR A 401 2.19 25.23 -3.44
N THR A 402 2.63 25.56 -2.23
CA THR A 402 3.41 26.78 -1.96
C THR A 402 4.70 26.80 -2.79
N LEU A 403 5.39 25.66 -2.88
CA LEU A 403 6.57 25.52 -3.73
C LEU A 403 6.23 25.75 -5.22
N LEU A 404 5.11 25.25 -5.73
CA LEU A 404 4.68 25.55 -7.11
C LEU A 404 4.46 27.04 -7.35
N ILE A 405 3.83 27.76 -6.40
CA ILE A 405 3.59 29.20 -6.52
C ILE A 405 4.92 29.97 -6.54
N LEU A 406 5.89 29.55 -5.72
CA LEU A 406 7.24 30.12 -5.73
C LEU A 406 7.95 29.89 -7.07
N LEU A 407 7.85 28.68 -7.62
CA LEU A 407 8.41 28.36 -8.94
C LEU A 407 7.68 29.12 -10.06
N ALA A 408 6.36 29.31 -9.95
CA ALA A 408 5.56 30.10 -10.88
C ALA A 408 6.02 31.56 -10.88
N THR A 409 6.25 32.11 -9.69
CA THR A 409 6.78 33.47 -9.48
C THR A 409 8.16 33.60 -10.12
N LEU A 410 9.05 32.62 -9.91
CA LEU A 410 10.36 32.58 -10.56
C LEU A 410 10.24 32.58 -12.09
N ALA A 411 9.39 31.73 -12.66
CA ALA A 411 9.16 31.67 -14.11
C ALA A 411 8.58 32.98 -14.67
N LEU A 412 7.68 33.62 -13.92
CA LEU A 412 7.02 34.87 -14.30
C LEU A 412 8.03 36.01 -14.42
N PHE A 413 8.97 36.14 -13.48
CA PHE A 413 10.04 37.13 -13.53
C PHE A 413 11.12 36.81 -14.59
N LYS A 414 11.08 35.62 -15.21
CA LYS A 414 11.89 35.28 -16.40
C LYS A 414 11.12 35.44 -17.72
N SER A 415 9.84 35.83 -17.67
CA SER A 415 9.03 36.07 -18.86
C SER A 415 9.37 37.38 -19.55
N SER A 416 8.97 37.49 -20.83
CA SER A 416 9.08 38.71 -21.63
C SER A 416 7.94 39.71 -21.37
N LEU A 417 7.12 39.49 -20.33
CA LEU A 417 6.03 40.39 -19.97
C LEU A 417 6.58 41.70 -19.38
N LYS A 418 5.80 42.79 -19.48
CA LYS A 418 6.15 44.07 -18.85
C LYS A 418 6.20 43.91 -17.32
N PRO A 419 7.11 44.59 -16.61
CA PRO A 419 7.23 44.46 -15.15
C PRO A 419 5.92 44.68 -14.39
N ALA A 420 5.11 45.66 -14.78
CA ALA A 420 3.79 45.89 -14.18
C ALA A 420 2.85 44.68 -14.31
N VAL A 421 2.90 43.97 -15.46
CA VAL A 421 2.09 42.76 -15.68
C VAL A 421 2.64 41.58 -14.88
N GLN A 422 3.97 41.46 -14.75
CA GLN A 422 4.60 40.44 -13.91
C GLN A 422 4.19 40.63 -12.44
N TRP A 423 4.32 41.83 -11.90
CA TRP A 423 3.91 42.14 -10.52
C TRP A 423 2.41 41.96 -10.31
N GLY A 424 1.57 42.52 -11.20
CA GLY A 424 0.12 42.39 -11.11
C GLY A 424 -0.34 40.93 -11.15
N SER A 425 0.22 40.12 -12.07
CA SER A 425 -0.12 38.69 -12.17
C SER A 425 0.39 37.89 -10.98
N GLY A 426 1.60 38.20 -10.48
CA GLY A 426 2.16 37.57 -9.29
C GLY A 426 1.30 37.83 -8.06
N VAL A 427 0.95 39.09 -7.79
CA VAL A 427 0.07 39.47 -6.68
C VAL A 427 -1.29 38.81 -6.82
N PHE A 428 -1.88 38.82 -8.02
CA PHE A 428 -3.17 38.17 -8.28
C PHE A 428 -3.14 36.67 -7.94
N VAL A 429 -2.12 35.93 -8.40
CA VAL A 429 -1.98 34.49 -8.11
C VAL A 429 -1.83 34.25 -6.60
N TRP A 430 -1.01 35.05 -5.91
CA TRP A 430 -0.85 34.92 -4.46
C TRP A 430 -2.14 35.24 -3.70
N LEU A 431 -2.91 36.25 -4.11
CA LEU A 431 -4.20 36.57 -3.51
C LEU A 431 -5.24 35.47 -3.76
N CYS A 432 -5.32 34.92 -4.97
CA CYS A 432 -6.20 33.79 -5.27
C CYS A 432 -5.81 32.56 -4.45
N ALA A 433 -4.51 32.26 -4.35
CA ALA A 433 -4.02 31.14 -3.56
C ALA A 433 -4.32 31.32 -2.07
N ALA A 434 -4.11 32.52 -1.52
CA ALA A 434 -4.45 32.84 -0.14
C ALA A 434 -5.97 32.74 0.11
N GLY A 435 -6.79 33.27 -0.79
CA GLY A 435 -8.24 33.15 -0.73
C GLY A 435 -8.71 31.70 -0.74
N LEU A 436 -8.20 30.88 -1.66
CA LEU A 436 -8.52 29.46 -1.76
C LEU A 436 -8.03 28.66 -0.54
N TRP A 437 -6.83 28.97 -0.03
CA TRP A 437 -6.33 28.36 1.19
C TRP A 437 -7.26 28.68 2.36
N LEU A 438 -7.57 29.96 2.59
CA LEU A 438 -8.43 30.38 3.70
C LEU A 438 -9.88 29.89 3.56
N SER A 439 -10.37 29.70 2.34
CA SER A 439 -11.72 29.16 2.09
C SER A 439 -11.81 27.64 2.23
N ASN A 440 -10.68 26.93 2.18
CA ASN A 440 -10.71 25.48 2.24
C ASN A 440 -11.18 25.03 3.64
N PRO A 441 -12.20 24.16 3.71
CA PRO A 441 -12.66 23.66 4.99
C PRO A 441 -11.52 22.88 5.66
N SER A 442 -11.35 23.09 6.97
CA SER A 442 -10.48 22.24 7.76
C SER A 442 -10.99 20.79 7.67
N TYR A 443 -10.07 19.85 7.49
CA TYR A 443 -10.42 18.45 7.42
C TYR A 443 -11.03 17.98 8.75
N ASP A 444 -12.27 17.49 8.71
CA ASP A 444 -12.93 16.87 9.86
C ASP A 444 -12.59 15.37 9.89
N ALA A 445 -11.60 15.00 10.71
CA ALA A 445 -11.18 13.61 10.89
C ALA A 445 -12.32 12.68 11.36
N ARG A 446 -13.43 13.22 11.91
CA ARG A 446 -14.62 12.44 12.26
C ARG A 446 -15.26 11.78 11.04
N LEU A 447 -15.04 12.31 9.84
CA LEU A 447 -15.54 11.74 8.59
C LEU A 447 -14.89 10.39 8.23
N LEU A 448 -13.76 10.03 8.85
CA LEU A 448 -13.16 8.70 8.67
C LEU A 448 -13.99 7.59 9.32
N PHE A 449 -14.70 7.89 10.41
CA PHE A 449 -15.59 6.95 11.10
C PHE A 449 -16.86 6.61 10.32
N LEU A 450 -17.04 7.19 9.13
CA LEU A 450 -18.12 6.79 8.23
C LEU A 450 -17.88 5.42 7.60
N GLU A 451 -16.61 5.00 7.47
CA GLU A 451 -16.21 3.71 6.88
C GLU A 451 -16.96 3.37 5.56
N VAL A 452 -17.33 4.38 4.76
CA VAL A 452 -18.32 4.25 3.67
C VAL A 452 -17.94 3.17 2.65
N PHE A 453 -16.64 3.04 2.38
CA PHE A 453 -16.11 1.98 1.53
C PHE A 453 -15.92 0.65 2.27
N GLN A 454 -15.60 0.71 3.55
CA GLN A 454 -15.06 -0.41 4.32
C GLN A 454 -16.13 -1.19 5.07
N SER A 455 -17.36 -0.69 5.08
CA SER A 455 -18.51 -1.30 5.73
C SER A 455 -19.75 -1.18 4.81
N PRO A 456 -19.88 -2.08 3.81
CA PRO A 456 -20.93 -2.02 2.78
C PRO A 456 -22.35 -1.95 3.37
N GLY A 457 -22.56 -2.60 4.51
CA GLY A 457 -23.84 -2.59 5.21
C GLY A 457 -24.27 -1.20 5.69
N TYR A 458 -23.32 -0.33 6.09
CA TYR A 458 -23.65 1.05 6.46
C TYR A 458 -24.06 1.87 5.24
N LEU A 459 -23.34 1.73 4.13
CA LEU A 459 -23.68 2.39 2.88
C LEU A 459 -25.03 1.92 2.34
N ALA A 460 -25.29 0.61 2.32
CA ALA A 460 -26.57 0.03 1.91
C ALA A 460 -27.73 0.56 2.76
N LYS A 461 -27.60 0.54 4.09
CA LYS A 461 -28.60 1.11 5.02
C LYS A 461 -28.88 2.58 4.73
N ALA A 462 -27.86 3.36 4.42
CA ALA A 462 -28.01 4.78 4.09
C ALA A 462 -28.79 5.03 2.81
N ILE A 463 -28.47 4.22 1.79
CA ILE A 463 -29.11 4.24 0.49
C ILE A 463 -30.60 3.91 0.68
N SER A 464 -30.90 2.82 1.38
CA SER A 464 -32.29 2.43 1.69
C SER A 464 -33.04 3.50 2.50
N ALA A 465 -32.37 4.18 3.44
CA ALA A 465 -32.97 5.25 4.25
C ALA A 465 -33.05 6.61 3.53
N ASN A 466 -32.45 6.73 2.34
CA ASN A 466 -32.25 7.98 1.59
C ASN A 466 -31.71 9.14 2.44
N LYS A 467 -30.87 8.83 3.43
CA LYS A 467 -30.32 9.79 4.41
C LYS A 467 -28.90 9.40 4.80
N LEU A 468 -27.90 10.05 4.18
CA LEU A 468 -26.48 9.90 4.52
C LEU A 468 -26.17 10.31 5.97
N GLU A 469 -26.93 11.26 6.52
CA GLU A 469 -26.76 11.72 7.89
C GLU A 469 -27.03 10.63 8.93
N ASN A 470 -27.85 9.63 8.60
CA ASN A 470 -28.13 8.49 9.49
C ASN A 470 -26.96 7.49 9.61
N ILE A 471 -25.92 7.62 8.76
CA ILE A 471 -24.67 6.84 8.86
C ILE A 471 -23.67 7.48 9.81
N LEU A 472 -23.88 8.75 10.21
CA LEU A 472 -22.93 9.53 10.99
C LEU A 472 -22.87 9.03 12.44
N ILE A 473 -22.35 7.83 12.70
CA ILE A 473 -21.83 7.49 14.03
C ILE A 473 -20.50 8.23 14.18
N LYS A 474 -20.59 9.55 14.35
CA LYS A 474 -19.42 10.37 14.61
C LYS A 474 -19.02 10.18 16.07
N PRO A 475 -17.72 10.04 16.35
CA PRO A 475 -17.26 10.15 17.73
C PRO A 475 -17.61 11.54 18.24
N LYS A 476 -17.88 11.63 19.54
CA LYS A 476 -18.13 12.92 20.21
C LYS A 476 -16.93 13.85 19.99
N ASP A 477 -15.75 13.30 20.26
CA ASP A 477 -14.46 13.98 20.17
C ASP A 477 -13.43 13.07 19.48
N ILE A 478 -12.52 13.69 18.73
CA ILE A 478 -11.29 13.04 18.25
C ILE A 478 -10.24 13.23 19.33
N LEU A 479 -9.82 12.13 19.94
CA LEU A 479 -8.84 12.11 21.02
C LEU A 479 -7.40 12.09 20.49
N PHE A 480 -7.21 11.46 19.33
CA PHE A 480 -5.91 11.30 18.70
C PHE A 480 -6.05 11.36 17.18
N TYR A 481 -5.12 12.04 16.53
CA TYR A 481 -4.97 12.04 15.09
C TYR A 481 -3.49 12.13 14.76
N ARG A 482 -2.96 11.15 14.03
CA ARG A 482 -1.58 11.20 13.55
C ARG A 482 -1.44 10.54 12.20
N ASP A 483 -0.86 11.28 11.26
CA ASP A 483 -0.36 10.72 10.01
C ASP A 483 0.97 10.02 10.30
N GLY A 484 0.94 8.70 10.48
CA GLY A 484 2.14 7.88 10.70
C GLY A 484 2.98 7.73 9.43
N ILE A 485 4.04 6.93 9.52
CA ILE A 485 4.94 6.67 8.38
C ILE A 485 4.26 5.76 7.34
N SER A 486 3.45 4.81 7.81
CA SER A 486 2.78 3.83 6.94
C SER A 486 1.28 4.06 6.84
N SER A 487 0.65 4.51 7.92
CA SER A 487 -0.80 4.72 7.97
C SER A 487 -1.20 5.90 8.84
N THR A 488 -2.42 6.39 8.64
CA THR A 488 -3.01 7.43 9.50
C THR A 488 -3.85 6.79 10.58
N VAL A 489 -3.57 7.14 11.83
CA VAL A 489 -4.20 6.59 13.04
C VAL A 489 -5.07 7.65 13.69
N VAL A 490 -6.33 7.29 13.94
CA VAL A 490 -7.31 8.19 14.56
C VAL A 490 -8.02 7.48 15.70
N VAL A 491 -8.15 8.13 16.86
CA VAL A 491 -8.94 7.61 18.00
C VAL A 491 -10.12 8.54 18.25
N GLY A 492 -11.31 7.97 18.29
CA GLY A 492 -12.57 8.66 18.56
C GLY A 492 -13.24 8.16 19.84
N GLN A 493 -13.88 9.07 20.58
CA GLN A 493 -14.66 8.75 21.78
C GLN A 493 -16.11 8.41 21.43
N PHE A 494 -16.59 7.26 21.90
CA PHE A 494 -17.97 6.77 21.76
C PHE A 494 -18.57 6.42 23.13
N GLY A 495 -19.33 7.34 23.72
CA GLY A 495 -19.84 7.16 25.08
C GLY A 495 -18.69 6.96 26.06
N ASN A 496 -18.63 5.80 26.73
CA ASN A 496 -17.54 5.43 27.64
C ASN A 496 -16.46 4.55 26.98
N SER A 497 -16.57 4.30 25.67
CA SER A 497 -15.62 3.50 24.90
C SER A 497 -14.83 4.36 23.93
N VAL A 498 -13.69 3.84 23.48
CA VAL A 498 -12.86 4.45 22.42
C VAL A 498 -12.76 3.50 21.25
N SER A 499 -12.67 4.05 20.04
CA SER A 499 -12.41 3.29 18.82
C SER A 499 -11.25 3.91 18.05
N MET A 500 -10.37 3.07 17.53
CA MET A 500 -9.19 3.41 16.76
C MET A 500 -9.34 2.93 15.33
N LEU A 501 -9.11 3.85 14.40
CA LEU A 501 -9.08 3.61 12.97
C LEU A 501 -7.66 3.73 12.44
N THR A 502 -7.33 2.86 11.48
CA THR A 502 -6.10 2.92 10.68
C THR A 502 -6.49 3.05 9.20
N ASP A 503 -6.09 4.14 8.54
CA ASP A 503 -6.47 4.45 7.15
C ASP A 503 -7.99 4.32 6.89
N GLY A 504 -8.79 4.79 7.85
CA GLY A 504 -10.25 4.75 7.77
C GLY A 504 -10.89 3.39 8.09
N LYS A 505 -10.12 2.36 8.50
CA LYS A 505 -10.66 1.07 8.99
C LYS A 505 -10.65 1.00 10.51
N GLY A 506 -11.76 0.65 11.15
CA GLY A 506 -11.75 0.23 12.54
C GLY A 506 -10.87 -1.01 12.74
N ASP A 507 -9.76 -0.83 13.45
CA ASP A 507 -8.81 -1.88 13.83
C ASP A 507 -8.84 -2.14 15.35
N ALA A 508 -9.20 -1.13 16.18
CA ALA A 508 -9.39 -1.35 17.61
C ALA A 508 -10.60 -0.66 18.23
N SER A 509 -11.19 -1.28 19.25
CA SER A 509 -12.27 -0.72 20.05
C SER A 509 -12.09 -1.16 21.49
N SER A 510 -12.54 -0.37 22.48
CA SER A 510 -12.65 -0.81 23.87
C SER A 510 -14.06 -1.27 24.25
N GLY A 511 -15.01 -1.15 23.31
CA GLY A 511 -16.42 -1.47 23.54
C GLY A 511 -16.95 -2.59 22.66
N SER A 512 -16.27 -3.01 21.59
CA SER A 512 -16.75 -4.03 20.64
C SER A 512 -15.66 -5.06 20.32
N GLU A 513 -16.05 -6.26 19.89
CA GLU A 513 -15.14 -7.37 19.56
C GLU A 513 -14.23 -7.78 20.73
N MET A 514 -14.71 -7.62 21.97
CA MET A 514 -13.90 -7.95 23.15
C MET A 514 -13.71 -9.45 23.30
N LEU A 515 -14.68 -10.25 22.86
CA LEU A 515 -14.59 -11.70 22.91
C LEU A 515 -13.39 -12.19 22.08
N ILE A 516 -13.39 -11.93 20.77
CA ILE A 516 -12.35 -12.44 19.87
C ILE A 516 -10.94 -11.98 20.28
N ARG A 517 -10.78 -10.72 20.72
CA ARG A 517 -9.45 -10.18 21.09
C ARG A 517 -8.85 -10.90 22.30
N LYS A 518 -9.67 -11.26 23.29
CA LYS A 518 -9.23 -12.03 24.46
C LYS A 518 -8.99 -13.49 24.10
N THR A 519 -9.92 -14.11 23.37
CA THR A 519 -9.80 -15.53 23.01
C THR A 519 -8.63 -15.80 22.06
N LEU A 520 -8.28 -14.83 21.22
CA LEU A 520 -7.12 -14.89 20.34
C LEU A 520 -5.79 -15.07 21.11
N ALA A 521 -5.71 -14.62 22.36
CA ALA A 521 -4.59 -14.94 23.26
C ALA A 521 -4.83 -16.23 24.04
N HIS A 522 -5.98 -16.33 24.72
CA HIS A 522 -6.24 -17.42 25.66
C HIS A 522 -6.28 -18.80 25.01
N LEU A 523 -6.86 -18.92 23.82
CA LEU A 523 -7.05 -20.21 23.16
C LEU A 523 -5.71 -20.83 22.70
N PRO A 524 -4.87 -20.16 21.89
CA PRO A 524 -3.57 -20.74 21.49
C PRO A 524 -2.65 -21.00 22.68
N LEU A 525 -2.64 -20.08 23.67
CA LEU A 525 -1.84 -20.26 24.89
C LEU A 525 -2.32 -21.49 25.67
N GLY A 526 -3.61 -21.62 25.95
CA GLY A 526 -4.17 -22.76 26.70
C GLY A 526 -3.97 -24.12 26.02
N LEU A 527 -3.92 -24.15 24.69
CA LEU A 527 -3.68 -25.38 23.93
C LEU A 527 -2.20 -25.79 23.90
N ALA A 528 -1.28 -24.82 24.02
CA ALA A 528 0.15 -25.09 24.06
C ALA A 528 0.52 -25.94 25.28
N LYS A 529 1.58 -26.76 25.17
CA LYS A 529 1.91 -27.73 26.21
C LYS A 529 2.44 -27.08 27.49
N ASN A 530 3.38 -26.15 27.35
CA ASN A 530 4.00 -25.38 28.42
C ASN A 530 4.55 -24.06 27.83
N PRO A 531 3.69 -23.09 27.48
CA PRO A 531 4.16 -21.88 26.81
C PRO A 531 4.98 -21.01 27.78
N GLU A 532 6.18 -20.60 27.38
CA GLU A 532 7.01 -19.65 28.13
C GLU A 532 7.20 -18.34 27.38
N LYS A 533 7.24 -18.40 26.04
CA LYS A 533 7.47 -17.24 25.17
C LYS A 533 6.39 -17.14 24.12
N ALA A 534 5.72 -16.00 24.09
CA ALA A 534 4.69 -15.71 23.09
C ALA A 534 5.09 -14.52 22.21
N LEU A 535 4.69 -14.58 20.93
CA LEU A 535 4.72 -13.46 20.01
C LEU A 535 3.30 -13.08 19.62
N VAL A 536 2.95 -11.81 19.73
CA VAL A 536 1.71 -11.23 19.20
C VAL A 536 2.06 -10.32 18.02
N ILE A 537 1.49 -10.59 16.85
CA ILE A 537 1.68 -9.80 15.64
C ILE A 537 0.49 -8.84 15.50
N GLY A 538 0.76 -7.54 15.57
CA GLY A 538 -0.23 -6.48 15.69
C GLY A 538 -0.55 -6.17 17.14
N LEU A 539 -0.49 -4.89 17.53
CA LEU A 539 -0.87 -4.44 18.87
C LEU A 539 -2.35 -4.04 18.92
N GLY A 540 -2.80 -3.27 17.93
CA GLY A 540 -4.13 -2.66 17.91
C GLY A 540 -4.42 -1.89 19.21
N GLY A 541 -5.48 -2.30 19.91
CA GLY A 541 -5.88 -1.72 21.21
C GLY A 541 -5.18 -2.35 22.41
N GLY A 542 -4.30 -3.35 22.22
CA GLY A 542 -3.53 -4.01 23.27
C GLY A 542 -4.28 -5.07 24.09
N GLN A 543 -5.54 -5.38 23.76
CA GLN A 543 -6.35 -6.35 24.51
C GLN A 543 -5.74 -7.76 24.46
N THR A 544 -5.34 -8.23 23.27
CA THR A 544 -4.74 -9.56 23.10
C THR A 544 -3.44 -9.70 23.89
N VAL A 545 -2.59 -8.65 23.89
CA VAL A 545 -1.37 -8.62 24.71
C VAL A 545 -1.71 -8.64 26.20
N SER A 546 -2.70 -7.86 26.65
CA SER A 546 -3.13 -7.84 28.05
C SER A 546 -3.62 -9.22 28.52
N SER A 547 -4.40 -9.91 27.69
CA SER A 547 -4.86 -11.28 27.96
C SER A 547 -3.70 -12.29 27.95
N ALA A 548 -2.72 -12.14 27.04
CA ALA A 548 -1.51 -12.96 27.04
C ALA A 548 -0.71 -12.82 28.35
N LEU A 549 -0.56 -11.59 28.86
CA LEU A 549 0.12 -11.31 30.12
C LEU A 549 -0.61 -11.86 31.37
N LYS A 550 -1.84 -12.37 31.25
CA LYS A 550 -2.52 -13.09 32.34
C LYS A 550 -1.99 -14.51 32.53
N HIS A 551 -1.29 -15.06 31.54
CA HIS A 551 -0.63 -16.34 31.63
C HIS A 551 0.75 -16.20 32.26
N ASP A 552 1.26 -17.32 32.79
CA ASP A 552 2.60 -17.40 33.41
C ASP A 552 3.70 -17.53 32.34
N LEU A 553 3.88 -16.46 31.56
CA LEU A 553 4.89 -16.38 30.50
C LEU A 553 6.17 -15.73 31.03
N LYS A 554 7.33 -16.13 30.49
CA LYS A 554 8.62 -15.47 30.70
C LYS A 554 8.76 -14.20 29.87
N SER A 555 8.22 -14.19 28.66
CA SER A 555 8.20 -12.99 27.80
C SER A 555 7.05 -12.99 26.81
N VAL A 556 6.55 -11.80 26.51
CA VAL A 556 5.60 -11.51 25.44
C VAL A 556 6.22 -10.45 24.54
N ASP A 557 6.56 -10.84 23.32
CA ASP A 557 6.94 -9.88 22.27
C ASP A 557 5.68 -9.47 21.51
N VAL A 558 5.50 -8.17 21.29
CA VAL A 558 4.51 -7.66 20.35
C VAL A 558 5.22 -6.93 19.22
N VAL A 559 4.82 -7.20 17.98
CA VAL A 559 5.36 -6.53 16.79
C VAL A 559 4.25 -5.72 16.14
N GLU A 560 4.42 -4.41 16.15
CA GLU A 560 3.48 -3.44 15.57
C GLU A 560 4.19 -2.66 14.46
N ILE A 561 3.59 -2.55 13.28
CA ILE A 561 4.23 -1.90 12.14
C ILE A 561 4.17 -0.36 12.24
N GLU A 562 3.14 0.19 12.88
CA GLU A 562 2.90 1.62 12.97
C GLU A 562 3.10 2.16 14.40
N ALA A 563 4.12 3.01 14.57
CA ALA A 563 4.44 3.63 15.86
C ALA A 563 3.27 4.46 16.43
N ALA A 564 2.46 5.07 15.56
CA ALA A 564 1.29 5.83 16.00
C ALA A 564 0.21 4.95 16.66
N VAL A 565 0.11 3.66 16.31
CA VAL A 565 -0.78 2.70 16.99
C VAL A 565 -0.31 2.44 18.43
N VAL A 566 1.00 2.27 18.62
CA VAL A 566 1.59 2.11 19.97
C VAL A 566 1.32 3.32 20.85
N GLU A 567 1.53 4.53 20.31
CA GLU A 567 1.25 5.77 21.03
C GLU A 567 -0.23 5.91 21.40
N ALA A 568 -1.12 5.66 20.44
CA ALA A 568 -2.56 5.72 20.65
C ALA A 568 -3.04 4.67 21.67
N CYS A 569 -2.53 3.44 21.60
CA CYS A 569 -2.84 2.39 22.57
C CYS A 569 -2.41 2.80 23.99
N LYS A 570 -1.16 3.27 24.16
CA LYS A 570 -0.63 3.70 25.46
C LYS A 570 -1.42 4.86 26.07
N GLN A 571 -1.84 5.82 25.25
CA GLN A 571 -2.57 7.00 25.75
C GLN A 571 -4.04 6.72 26.04
N PHE A 572 -4.74 5.98 25.17
CA PHE A 572 -6.21 5.91 25.21
C PHE A 572 -6.79 4.53 25.54
N PHE A 573 -6.01 3.46 25.42
CA PHE A 573 -6.49 2.09 25.70
C PHE A 573 -6.06 1.55 27.07
N THR A 574 -5.04 2.14 27.71
CA THR A 574 -4.57 1.79 29.07
C THR A 574 -5.69 1.64 30.11
N PRO A 575 -6.75 2.49 30.16
CA PRO A 575 -7.85 2.30 31.10
C PRO A 575 -8.61 0.97 30.96
N PHE A 576 -8.58 0.35 29.77
CA PHE A 576 -9.32 -0.86 29.46
C PHE A 576 -8.46 -2.12 29.52
N ILE A 577 -7.15 -2.00 29.30
CA ILE A 577 -6.22 -3.13 29.24
C ILE A 577 -5.31 -3.23 30.47
N GLY A 578 -5.34 -2.23 31.35
CA GLY A 578 -4.37 -2.06 32.42
C GLY A 578 -3.03 -1.51 31.92
N ASN A 579 -2.08 -1.28 32.82
CA ASN A 579 -0.79 -0.69 32.46
C ASN A 579 0.20 -1.74 31.95
N ILE A 580 -0.12 -2.38 30.82
CA ILE A 580 0.69 -3.47 30.24
C ILE A 580 2.09 -3.03 29.84
N PHE A 581 2.29 -1.73 29.56
CA PHE A 581 3.58 -1.19 29.10
C PHE A 581 4.66 -1.13 30.20
N ASP A 582 4.25 -1.27 31.46
CA ASP A 582 5.17 -1.33 32.61
C ASP A 582 5.46 -2.78 33.04
N ASP A 583 4.82 -3.79 32.41
CA ASP A 583 5.09 -5.20 32.67
C ASP A 583 6.46 -5.58 32.08
N ALA A 584 7.40 -5.99 32.93
CA ALA A 584 8.77 -6.33 32.53
C ALA A 584 8.85 -7.50 31.52
N ARG A 585 7.78 -8.28 31.36
CA ARG A 585 7.69 -9.38 30.40
C ARG A 585 7.35 -8.89 28.99
N LEU A 586 6.74 -7.72 28.85
CA LEU A 586 6.31 -7.17 27.56
C LEU A 586 7.48 -6.48 26.84
N LYS A 587 7.67 -6.82 25.57
CA LYS A 587 8.58 -6.12 24.65
C LYS A 587 7.81 -5.62 23.45
N VAL A 588 7.76 -4.30 23.28
CA VAL A 588 7.10 -3.67 22.13
C VAL A 588 8.13 -3.39 21.05
N ASN A 589 7.94 -4.00 19.88
CA ASN A 589 8.82 -3.88 18.73
C ASN A 589 8.10 -3.16 17.59
N VAL A 590 8.59 -1.98 17.20
CA VAL A 590 8.09 -1.28 16.01
C VAL A 590 8.88 -1.75 14.79
N ASP A 591 8.40 -2.81 14.13
CA ASP A 591 9.05 -3.42 12.95
C ASP A 591 7.99 -4.15 12.10
N ASP A 592 8.39 -4.56 10.89
CA ASP A 592 7.59 -5.48 10.08
C ASP A 592 7.70 -6.91 10.63
N ALA A 593 6.54 -7.55 10.83
CA ALA A 593 6.45 -8.87 11.45
C ALA A 593 7.27 -9.94 10.72
N LYS A 594 7.33 -9.89 9.39
CA LYS A 594 8.08 -10.86 8.58
C LYS A 594 9.58 -10.71 8.81
N ASN A 595 10.08 -9.48 8.81
CA ASN A 595 11.49 -9.21 9.17
C ASN A 595 11.81 -9.63 10.61
N PHE A 596 10.90 -9.40 11.55
CA PHE A 596 11.09 -9.76 12.95
C PHE A 596 11.17 -11.28 13.13
N ILE A 597 10.24 -12.03 12.57
CA ILE A 597 10.16 -13.50 12.66
C ILE A 597 11.43 -14.16 12.10
N ARG A 598 11.93 -13.71 10.95
CA ARG A 598 13.15 -14.25 10.31
C ARG A 598 14.42 -14.11 11.15
N LYS A 599 14.43 -13.20 12.14
CA LYS A 599 15.54 -13.02 13.10
C LYS A 599 15.47 -14.01 14.28
N HIS A 600 14.36 -14.73 14.46
CA HIS A 600 14.08 -15.51 15.68
C HIS A 600 13.68 -16.98 15.38
N PRO A 601 14.51 -17.77 14.67
CA PRO A 601 14.22 -19.18 14.42
C PRO A 601 14.13 -19.97 15.75
N GLY A 602 13.11 -20.82 15.90
CA GLY A 602 12.92 -21.69 17.07
C GLY A 602 12.75 -20.97 18.42
N HIS A 603 12.29 -19.72 18.43
CA HIS A 603 12.26 -18.89 19.64
C HIS A 603 10.95 -18.96 20.42
N PHE A 604 9.81 -19.08 19.74
CA PHE A 604 8.48 -18.89 20.34
C PHE A 604 7.75 -20.23 20.56
N ASP A 605 7.06 -20.35 21.69
CA ASP A 605 6.14 -21.46 21.96
C ASP A 605 4.79 -21.22 21.28
N VAL A 606 4.36 -19.97 21.28
CA VAL A 606 3.08 -19.55 20.69
C VAL A 606 3.30 -18.29 19.86
N ILE A 607 2.80 -18.29 18.63
CA ILE A 607 2.69 -17.08 17.81
C ILE A 607 1.21 -16.83 17.54
N VAL A 608 0.76 -15.61 17.80
CA VAL A 608 -0.60 -15.16 17.54
C VAL A 608 -0.56 -14.05 16.51
N SER A 609 -1.32 -14.20 15.43
CA SER A 609 -1.41 -13.24 14.34
C SER A 609 -2.74 -12.49 14.38
N GLN A 610 -2.69 -11.23 14.77
CA GLN A 610 -3.79 -10.26 14.76
C GLN A 610 -3.63 -9.28 13.59
N GLY A 611 -3.38 -9.83 12.40
CA GLY A 611 -3.42 -9.04 11.17
C GLY A 611 -4.83 -8.54 10.87
N SER A 612 -4.94 -7.36 10.26
CA SER A 612 -6.21 -6.90 9.71
C SER A 612 -6.58 -7.71 8.44
N HIS A 613 -7.64 -7.28 7.76
CA HIS A 613 -8.38 -8.05 6.78
C HIS A 613 -7.56 -8.47 5.55
N PRO A 614 -7.83 -9.65 4.96
CA PRO A 614 -7.07 -10.19 3.83
C PRO A 614 -7.27 -9.43 2.51
N TRP A 615 -8.28 -8.56 2.39
CA TRP A 615 -8.48 -7.69 1.22
C TRP A 615 -7.59 -6.44 1.22
N ARG A 616 -6.99 -6.07 2.37
CA ARG A 616 -6.10 -4.91 2.47
C ARG A 616 -4.72 -5.25 1.94
N THR A 617 -4.21 -4.41 1.05
CA THR A 617 -2.82 -4.48 0.58
C THR A 617 -1.88 -4.33 1.78
N GLY A 618 -0.93 -5.24 1.93
CA GLY A 618 -0.08 -5.32 3.13
C GLY A 618 -0.53 -6.44 4.05
N SER A 619 -1.72 -6.33 4.65
CA SER A 619 -2.27 -7.34 5.57
C SER A 619 -2.56 -8.68 4.88
N SER A 620 -2.96 -8.66 3.60
CA SER A 620 -3.14 -9.86 2.76
C SER A 620 -1.93 -10.81 2.76
N ARG A 621 -0.72 -10.27 2.98
CA ARG A 621 0.52 -11.05 3.02
C ARG A 621 0.66 -11.90 4.28
N LEU A 622 -0.05 -11.57 5.36
CA LEU A 622 -0.11 -12.37 6.59
C LEU A 622 -0.92 -13.66 6.40
N PHE A 623 -1.54 -13.85 5.23
CA PHE A 623 -2.30 -15.04 4.84
C PHE A 623 -1.64 -15.82 3.69
N THR A 624 -0.33 -15.64 3.50
CA THR A 624 0.45 -16.32 2.45
C THR A 624 1.18 -17.53 2.99
N GLN A 625 1.38 -18.52 2.12
CA GLN A 625 2.20 -19.70 2.45
C GLN A 625 3.60 -19.31 2.94
N GLU A 626 4.23 -18.30 2.32
CA GLU A 626 5.56 -17.82 2.66
C GLU A 626 5.62 -17.22 4.08
N PHE A 627 4.63 -16.40 4.46
CA PHE A 627 4.56 -15.84 5.81
C PHE A 627 4.38 -16.91 6.89
N TRP A 628 3.52 -17.90 6.64
CA TRP A 628 3.33 -18.99 7.59
C TRP A 628 4.53 -19.93 7.66
N ARG A 629 5.28 -20.15 6.56
CA ARG A 629 6.57 -20.87 6.60
C ARG A 629 7.61 -20.15 7.45
N ASP A 630 7.72 -18.83 7.31
CA ASP A 630 8.61 -18.03 8.16
C ASP A 630 8.19 -18.16 9.64
N SER A 631 6.88 -18.10 9.91
CA SER A 631 6.32 -18.23 11.27
C SER A 631 6.53 -19.63 11.86
N HIS A 632 6.33 -20.67 11.06
CA HIS A 632 6.64 -22.06 11.43
C HIS A 632 8.12 -22.21 11.81
N THR A 633 9.03 -21.56 11.09
CA THR A 633 10.47 -21.60 11.39
C THR A 633 10.81 -20.88 12.71
N ALA A 634 10.04 -19.85 13.09
CA ALA A 634 10.22 -19.16 14.36
C ALA A 634 9.60 -19.86 15.57
N LEU A 635 8.70 -20.82 15.34
CA LEU A 635 8.13 -21.67 16.39
C LEU A 635 9.13 -22.76 16.82
N LYS A 636 9.04 -23.15 18.10
CA LYS A 636 9.64 -24.41 18.57
C LYS A 636 8.95 -25.62 17.90
N PRO A 637 9.56 -26.81 17.90
CA PRO A 637 9.01 -27.99 17.22
C PRO A 637 7.59 -28.40 17.63
N ASP A 638 7.18 -28.13 18.87
CA ASP A 638 5.84 -28.37 19.42
C ASP A 638 5.02 -27.07 19.59
N GLY A 639 5.49 -25.98 18.99
CA GLY A 639 4.84 -24.69 19.06
C GLY A 639 3.50 -24.63 18.33
N ILE A 640 2.71 -23.61 18.67
CA ILE A 640 1.36 -23.39 18.13
C ILE A 640 1.28 -22.02 17.46
N PHE A 641 0.65 -21.98 16.29
CA PHE A 641 0.28 -20.74 15.62
C PHE A 641 -1.23 -20.50 15.72
N GLY A 642 -1.64 -19.32 16.19
CA GLY A 642 -3.03 -18.87 16.18
C GLY A 642 -3.24 -17.75 15.16
N GLN A 643 -4.04 -17.99 14.13
CA GLN A 643 -4.39 -17.00 13.10
C GLN A 643 -5.83 -16.52 13.30
N TRP A 644 -6.03 -15.23 13.51
CA TRP A 644 -7.36 -14.63 13.40
C TRP A 644 -7.82 -14.61 11.94
N VAL A 645 -9.07 -15.01 11.69
CA VAL A 645 -9.73 -14.99 10.39
C VAL A 645 -11.06 -14.27 10.53
N GLN A 646 -11.22 -13.15 9.83
CA GLN A 646 -12.50 -12.45 9.73
C GLN A 646 -13.37 -13.20 8.71
N LEU A 647 -14.51 -13.73 9.14
CA LEU A 647 -15.45 -14.47 8.28
C LEU A 647 -16.42 -13.54 7.53
N TYR A 648 -16.39 -12.26 7.88
CA TYR A 648 -17.07 -11.20 7.16
C TYR A 648 -16.15 -10.61 6.07
N GLN A 649 -16.75 -10.01 5.03
CA GLN A 649 -16.04 -9.34 3.93
C GLN A 649 -15.13 -10.24 3.06
N ILE A 650 -15.27 -11.56 3.19
CA ILE A 650 -14.67 -12.56 2.32
C ILE A 650 -15.75 -13.55 1.86
N ALA A 651 -15.50 -14.23 0.75
CA ALA A 651 -16.37 -15.29 0.23
C ALA A 651 -15.92 -16.69 0.72
N PRO A 652 -16.81 -17.71 0.70
CA PRO A 652 -16.46 -19.05 1.17
C PRO A 652 -15.24 -19.67 0.47
N ASP A 653 -15.12 -19.48 -0.84
CA ASP A 653 -13.97 -19.94 -1.64
C ASP A 653 -12.64 -19.27 -1.24
N GLN A 654 -12.68 -18.05 -0.72
CA GLN A 654 -11.52 -17.35 -0.17
C GLN A 654 -11.15 -17.89 1.21
N PHE A 655 -12.14 -18.21 2.05
CA PHE A 655 -11.90 -18.94 3.31
C PHE A 655 -11.27 -20.31 3.03
N HIS A 656 -11.77 -21.05 2.04
CA HIS A 656 -11.17 -22.32 1.62
C HIS A 656 -9.71 -22.14 1.17
N SER A 657 -9.40 -21.08 0.42
CA SER A 657 -8.01 -20.73 0.06
C SER A 657 -7.14 -20.45 1.30
N ILE A 658 -7.66 -19.72 2.30
CA ILE A 658 -6.97 -19.46 3.57
C ILE A 658 -6.64 -20.78 4.27
N VAL A 659 -7.63 -21.67 4.43
CA VAL A 659 -7.46 -22.98 5.09
C VAL A 659 -6.48 -23.86 4.32
N ALA A 660 -6.63 -23.98 2.99
CA ALA A 660 -5.74 -24.78 2.15
C ALA A 660 -4.29 -24.30 2.25
N THR A 661 -4.10 -22.99 2.24
CA THR A 661 -2.78 -22.36 2.38
C THR A 661 -2.20 -22.61 3.76
N PHE A 662 -3.02 -22.52 4.82
CA PHE A 662 -2.58 -22.71 6.21
C PHE A 662 -2.19 -24.18 6.45
N GLN A 663 -3.02 -25.13 6.02
CA GLN A 663 -2.75 -26.57 6.11
C GLN A 663 -1.51 -27.01 5.32
N SER A 664 -1.15 -26.28 4.25
CA SER A 664 0.09 -26.55 3.50
C SER A 664 1.38 -26.30 4.31
N VAL A 665 1.27 -25.62 5.45
CA VAL A 665 2.38 -25.36 6.39
C VAL A 665 2.14 -26.04 7.74
N PHE A 666 0.92 -25.98 8.26
CA PHE A 666 0.51 -26.57 9.54
C PHE A 666 -0.48 -27.71 9.32
N PRO A 667 -0.03 -28.97 9.11
CA PRO A 667 -0.92 -30.07 8.76
C PRO A 667 -1.99 -30.36 9.82
N TYR A 668 -1.69 -30.11 11.10
CA TYR A 668 -2.65 -30.26 12.20
C TYR A 668 -3.31 -28.91 12.49
N THR A 669 -4.33 -28.59 11.70
CA THR A 669 -5.10 -27.35 11.79
C THR A 669 -6.46 -27.60 12.43
N HIS A 670 -6.82 -26.79 13.42
CA HIS A 670 -8.14 -26.77 14.05
C HIS A 670 -8.78 -25.40 13.87
N PHE A 671 -10.10 -25.36 13.68
CA PHE A 671 -10.85 -24.13 13.49
C PHE A 671 -11.87 -23.93 14.61
N PHE A 672 -11.81 -22.76 15.24
CA PHE A 672 -12.74 -22.33 16.28
C PHE A 672 -13.48 -21.09 15.79
N ARG A 673 -14.81 -21.08 15.88
CA ARG A 673 -15.66 -19.99 15.38
C ARG A 673 -16.33 -19.24 16.53
N PHE A 674 -16.16 -17.91 16.54
CA PHE A 674 -16.71 -16.95 17.49
C PHE A 674 -17.59 -15.93 16.75
N GLY A 675 -18.83 -16.32 16.43
CA GLY A 675 -19.73 -15.48 15.64
C GLY A 675 -19.24 -15.32 14.19
N GLN A 676 -18.93 -14.08 13.80
CA GLN A 676 -18.37 -13.71 12.49
C GLN A 676 -16.83 -13.71 12.47
N ASP A 677 -16.20 -14.11 13.56
CA ASP A 677 -14.76 -14.29 13.66
C ASP A 677 -14.38 -15.76 13.82
N GLY A 678 -13.17 -16.11 13.41
CA GLY A 678 -12.61 -17.42 13.59
C GLY A 678 -11.14 -17.40 13.98
N ILE A 679 -10.69 -18.48 14.61
CA ILE A 679 -9.27 -18.71 14.92
C ILE A 679 -8.87 -20.05 14.29
N LEU A 680 -7.90 -20.01 13.39
CA LEU A 680 -7.18 -21.19 12.95
C LEU A 680 -6.01 -21.44 13.90
N VAL A 681 -5.97 -22.62 14.50
CA VAL A 681 -4.89 -23.06 15.38
C VAL A 681 -4.11 -24.15 14.65
N GLY A 682 -2.84 -23.90 14.37
CA GLY A 682 -1.97 -24.80 13.61
C GLY A 682 -0.77 -25.30 14.41
N SER A 683 -0.41 -26.57 14.20
CA SER A 683 0.85 -27.15 14.69
C SER A 683 1.46 -28.11 13.66
N SER A 684 2.77 -28.33 13.78
CA SER A 684 3.54 -29.30 12.99
C SER A 684 3.41 -30.72 13.51
N GLN A 685 3.00 -30.87 14.77
CA GLN A 685 2.77 -32.14 15.44
C GLN A 685 1.27 -32.36 15.69
N PRO A 686 0.80 -33.62 15.83
CA PRO A 686 -0.58 -33.90 16.22
C PRO A 686 -1.00 -33.07 17.43
N LEU A 687 -1.99 -32.20 17.25
CA LEU A 687 -2.54 -31.36 18.31
C LEU A 687 -3.79 -32.02 18.89
N ILE A 688 -3.56 -32.89 19.89
CA ILE A 688 -4.65 -33.46 20.68
C ILE A 688 -4.92 -32.56 21.88
N ILE A 689 -6.18 -32.18 22.05
CA ILE A 689 -6.65 -31.30 23.13
C ILE A 689 -6.84 -32.15 24.39
N ASP A 690 -5.81 -32.15 25.23
CA ASP A 690 -5.83 -32.76 26.57
C ASP A 690 -6.58 -31.83 27.54
N PHE A 691 -7.76 -32.27 28.00
CA PHE A 691 -8.60 -31.48 28.89
C PHE A 691 -7.95 -31.20 30.25
N GLU A 692 -7.22 -32.15 30.82
CA GLU A 692 -6.59 -31.97 32.13
C GLU A 692 -5.53 -30.87 32.04
N ARG A 693 -4.64 -30.98 31.04
CA ARG A 693 -3.60 -29.98 30.79
C ARG A 693 -4.20 -28.60 30.51
N TYR A 694 -5.15 -28.55 29.58
CA TYR A 694 -5.80 -27.30 29.18
C TYR A 694 -6.46 -26.61 30.38
N LEU A 695 -7.26 -27.35 31.17
CA LEU A 695 -7.93 -26.80 32.34
C LEU A 695 -6.94 -26.39 33.43
N LYS A 696 -5.88 -27.17 33.66
CA LYS A 696 -4.83 -26.81 34.63
C LYS A 696 -4.18 -25.48 34.26
N GLN A 697 -3.87 -25.29 32.98
CA GLN A 697 -3.22 -24.07 32.51
C GLN A 697 -4.16 -22.85 32.49
N MET A 698 -5.44 -23.07 32.19
CA MET A 698 -6.42 -22.00 32.04
C MET A 698 -7.13 -21.61 33.35
N ASN A 699 -7.19 -22.49 34.35
CA ASN A 699 -7.84 -22.23 35.64
C ASN A 699 -6.95 -21.44 36.63
N THR A 700 -6.11 -20.54 36.13
CA THR A 700 -5.37 -19.62 37.00
C THR A 700 -6.26 -18.43 37.39
N PRO A 701 -6.11 -17.85 38.60
CA PRO A 701 -6.96 -16.74 39.03
C PRO A 701 -6.93 -15.53 38.08
N SER A 702 -5.77 -15.25 37.46
CA SER A 702 -5.58 -14.16 36.50
C SER A 702 -6.36 -14.39 35.21
N VAL A 703 -6.32 -15.60 34.64
CA VAL A 703 -7.04 -15.97 33.42
C VAL A 703 -8.55 -16.01 33.67
N LEU A 704 -8.98 -16.65 34.77
CA LEU A 704 -10.40 -16.71 35.14
C LEU A 704 -11.00 -15.33 35.34
N LYS A 705 -10.27 -14.40 35.98
CA LYS A 705 -10.71 -13.02 36.15
C LYS A 705 -10.87 -12.29 34.82
N ASP A 706 -9.99 -12.53 33.85
CA ASP A 706 -10.07 -11.89 32.54
C ASP A 706 -11.23 -12.43 31.68
N LEU A 707 -11.58 -13.71 31.84
CA LEU A 707 -12.73 -14.35 31.20
C LEU A 707 -14.07 -14.07 31.90
N ALA A 708 -14.06 -13.71 33.19
CA ALA A 708 -15.26 -13.59 34.02
C ALA A 708 -16.29 -12.57 33.50
N VAL A 709 -15.83 -11.45 32.93
CA VAL A 709 -16.72 -10.47 32.30
C VAL A 709 -16.10 -10.00 30.99
N ILE A 710 -16.76 -10.34 29.89
CA ILE A 710 -16.48 -9.76 28.58
C ILE A 710 -17.69 -8.93 28.20
N ASN A 711 -17.52 -7.62 28.31
CA ASN A 711 -18.56 -6.68 27.92
C ASN A 711 -18.26 -6.21 26.50
N GLU A 712 -19.18 -6.44 25.58
CA GLU A 712 -19.07 -5.97 24.22
C GLU A 712 -20.38 -5.36 23.72
N ARG A 713 -20.26 -4.49 22.74
CA ARG A 713 -21.36 -3.83 22.07
C ARG A 713 -21.53 -4.49 20.71
N SER A 714 -22.72 -4.99 20.43
CA SER A 714 -23.09 -5.55 19.14
C SER A 714 -23.20 -4.46 18.07
N GLY A 715 -23.15 -4.87 16.80
CA GLY A 715 -23.21 -3.95 15.64
C GLY A 715 -24.53 -3.19 15.49
N ASP A 716 -25.60 -3.62 16.17
CA ASP A 716 -26.90 -2.93 16.28
C ASP A 716 -27.00 -2.01 17.50
N GLY A 717 -25.95 -1.95 18.33
CA GLY A 717 -25.82 -1.03 19.46
C GLY A 717 -26.25 -1.58 20.82
N HIS A 718 -26.69 -2.85 20.91
CA HIS A 718 -26.96 -3.52 22.18
C HIS A 718 -25.67 -3.95 22.90
N ASN A 719 -25.72 -4.12 24.23
CA ASN A 719 -24.60 -4.67 25.00
C ASN A 719 -24.77 -6.19 25.11
N ILE A 720 -23.84 -6.94 24.57
CA ILE A 720 -23.66 -8.37 24.83
C ILE A 720 -22.69 -8.49 26.00
N ILE A 721 -23.19 -9.02 27.12
CA ILE A 721 -22.36 -9.29 28.29
C ILE A 721 -22.16 -10.80 28.36
N TRP A 722 -20.97 -11.27 28.04
CA TRP A 722 -20.57 -12.63 28.34
C TRP A 722 -20.20 -12.72 29.82
N GLN A 723 -21.11 -13.26 30.62
CA GLN A 723 -20.90 -13.43 32.04
C GLN A 723 -20.32 -14.81 32.34
N ASN A 724 -19.34 -14.83 33.22
CA ASN A 724 -18.74 -16.01 33.83
C ASN A 724 -18.22 -17.04 32.81
N MET A 725 -17.61 -16.58 31.72
CA MET A 725 -17.03 -17.48 30.73
C MET A 725 -15.94 -18.33 31.39
N GLN A 726 -16.06 -19.65 31.23
CA GLN A 726 -15.12 -20.64 31.74
C GLN A 726 -14.16 -21.08 30.63
N PRO A 727 -12.96 -21.60 30.96
CA PRO A 727 -12.05 -22.11 29.95
C PRO A 727 -12.69 -23.13 28.99
N ILE A 728 -13.61 -23.95 29.48
CA ILE A 728 -14.31 -24.95 28.67
C ILE A 728 -15.26 -24.33 27.63
N ASP A 729 -15.76 -23.12 27.89
CA ASP A 729 -16.61 -22.39 26.95
C ASP A 729 -15.84 -22.00 25.69
N LEU A 730 -14.52 -21.74 25.80
CA LEU A 730 -13.69 -21.47 24.63
C LEU A 730 -13.56 -22.69 23.74
N LEU A 731 -13.43 -23.88 24.33
CA LEU A 731 -13.38 -25.13 23.57
C LEU A 731 -14.71 -25.45 22.89
N ALA A 732 -15.84 -25.01 23.46
CA ALA A 732 -17.17 -25.18 22.85
C ALA A 732 -17.34 -24.42 21.52
N HIS A 733 -16.44 -23.48 21.21
CA HIS A 733 -16.39 -22.78 19.93
C HIS A 733 -15.69 -23.58 18.83
N TYR A 734 -15.16 -24.77 19.14
CA TYR A 734 -14.64 -25.70 18.14
C TYR A 734 -15.67 -25.94 17.03
N GLU A 735 -15.25 -25.78 15.78
CA GLU A 735 -16.11 -25.96 14.62
C GLU A 735 -15.62 -27.14 13.77
N LEU A 736 -14.33 -27.14 13.37
CA LEU A 736 -13.79 -28.14 12.44
C LEU A 736 -12.38 -28.59 12.84
N GLY A 737 -12.12 -29.88 12.65
CA GLY A 737 -10.79 -30.49 12.81
C GLY A 737 -10.01 -30.64 11.50
N PRO A 738 -8.75 -31.12 11.58
CA PRO A 738 -7.85 -31.24 10.43
C PRO A 738 -8.47 -31.93 9.22
N GLU A 739 -9.05 -33.13 9.40
CA GLU A 739 -9.65 -33.91 8.32
C GLU A 739 -10.87 -33.23 7.70
N ALA A 740 -11.75 -32.68 8.54
CA ALA A 740 -12.95 -31.97 8.11
C ALA A 740 -12.59 -30.73 7.29
N LEU A 741 -11.61 -29.95 7.76
CA LEU A 741 -11.07 -28.79 7.03
C LEU A 741 -10.46 -29.20 5.69
N SER A 742 -9.77 -30.33 5.60
CA SER A 742 -9.22 -30.80 4.33
C SER A 742 -10.29 -31.11 3.28
N THR A 743 -11.52 -31.42 3.66
CA THR A 743 -12.64 -31.60 2.70
C THR A 743 -13.10 -30.30 2.06
N LEU A 744 -12.87 -29.15 2.72
CA LEU A 744 -13.12 -27.81 2.18
C LEU A 744 -12.03 -27.35 1.21
N THR A 745 -10.82 -27.91 1.32
CA THR A 745 -9.65 -27.41 0.59
C THR A 745 -9.63 -27.90 -0.86
N GLN A 746 -9.41 -26.97 -1.79
CA GLN A 746 -9.01 -27.29 -3.16
C GLN A 746 -7.51 -27.07 -3.29
N LYS A 747 -6.75 -28.12 -3.66
CA LYS A 747 -5.28 -28.10 -3.66
C LYS A 747 -4.67 -27.04 -4.58
N ASP A 748 -5.41 -26.55 -5.57
CA ASP A 748 -4.99 -25.58 -6.57
C ASP A 748 -5.22 -24.11 -6.16
N ARG A 749 -5.82 -23.86 -4.98
CA ARG A 749 -6.13 -22.52 -4.46
C ARG A 749 -5.22 -22.07 -3.29
N ILE A 750 -3.92 -22.34 -3.41
CA ILE A 750 -2.92 -21.88 -2.43
C ILE A 750 -2.57 -20.40 -2.68
N ASN A 751 -2.82 -19.55 -1.68
CA ASN A 751 -2.44 -18.15 -1.68
C ASN A 751 -0.93 -18.00 -1.40
N THR A 752 -0.21 -17.50 -2.40
CA THR A 752 1.23 -17.30 -2.35
C THR A 752 1.57 -15.88 -2.79
N LEU A 753 2.80 -15.44 -2.59
CA LEU A 753 3.23 -14.13 -3.10
C LEU A 753 3.32 -14.12 -4.64
N GLN A 754 3.50 -15.29 -5.25
CA GLN A 754 3.47 -15.47 -6.70
C GLN A 754 2.05 -15.51 -7.26
N ARG A 755 1.11 -16.08 -6.51
CA ARG A 755 -0.32 -16.15 -6.85
C ARG A 755 -1.14 -15.58 -5.69
N PRO A 756 -1.20 -14.24 -5.55
CA PRO A 756 -1.82 -13.55 -4.41
C PRO A 756 -3.35 -13.52 -4.55
N LEU A 757 -3.99 -14.68 -4.52
CA LEU A 757 -5.43 -14.85 -4.71
C LEU A 757 -6.24 -13.90 -3.82
N LEU A 758 -5.95 -13.86 -2.52
CA LEU A 758 -6.72 -13.06 -1.57
C LEU A 758 -6.61 -11.55 -1.82
N GLU A 759 -5.44 -11.07 -2.25
CA GLU A 759 -5.20 -9.65 -2.52
C GLU A 759 -6.03 -9.13 -3.71
N PHE A 760 -6.38 -10.00 -4.66
CA PHE A 760 -7.13 -9.66 -5.85
C PHE A 760 -8.60 -10.09 -5.81
N GLU A 761 -8.93 -11.23 -5.20
CA GLU A 761 -10.30 -11.75 -5.15
C GLU A 761 -11.11 -11.11 -4.01
N ALA A 762 -10.54 -10.94 -2.81
CA ALA A 762 -11.29 -10.44 -1.65
C ALA A 762 -11.85 -9.01 -1.83
N PRO A 763 -11.13 -8.05 -2.47
CA PRO A 763 -11.71 -6.75 -2.78
C PRO A 763 -12.94 -6.80 -3.70
N GLN A 764 -13.08 -7.83 -4.54
CA GLN A 764 -14.21 -7.98 -5.46
C GLN A 764 -15.48 -8.47 -4.75
N THR A 765 -15.30 -9.20 -3.65
CA THR A 765 -16.40 -9.77 -2.85
C THR A 765 -16.78 -8.90 -1.67
N LEU A 766 -15.98 -7.88 -1.34
CA LEU A 766 -16.19 -6.96 -0.21
C LEU A 766 -17.61 -6.40 -0.13
N MET A 767 -18.24 -6.11 -1.27
CA MET A 767 -19.55 -5.43 -1.33
C MET A 767 -20.77 -6.37 -1.32
N LYS A 768 -20.59 -7.69 -1.30
CA LYS A 768 -21.72 -8.63 -1.33
C LYS A 768 -22.08 -9.10 0.07
N ALA A 769 -23.22 -8.65 0.58
CA ALA A 769 -23.70 -8.99 1.92
C ALA A 769 -24.08 -10.48 2.08
N GLU A 770 -24.52 -11.12 1.00
CA GLU A 770 -24.99 -12.52 0.97
C GLU A 770 -23.89 -13.52 1.38
N TYR A 771 -22.62 -13.19 1.17
CA TYR A 771 -21.50 -14.09 1.47
C TYR A 771 -21.33 -14.40 2.95
N MET A 772 -21.82 -13.56 3.86
CA MET A 772 -21.79 -13.89 5.29
C MET A 772 -22.71 -15.08 5.59
N THR A 773 -23.93 -15.07 5.03
CA THR A 773 -24.90 -16.15 5.19
C THR A 773 -24.38 -17.43 4.53
N GLU A 774 -23.82 -17.32 3.32
CA GLU A 774 -23.19 -18.46 2.62
C GLU A 774 -22.01 -19.03 3.39
N MET A 775 -21.21 -18.19 4.06
CA MET A 775 -20.09 -18.66 4.87
C MET A 775 -20.56 -19.49 6.05
N ILE A 776 -21.57 -19.02 6.77
CA ILE A 776 -22.12 -19.76 7.93
C ILE A 776 -22.73 -21.10 7.49
N THR A 777 -23.47 -21.13 6.38
CA THR A 777 -24.07 -22.37 5.87
C THR A 777 -23.03 -23.35 5.32
N SER A 778 -21.88 -22.87 4.86
CA SER A 778 -20.79 -23.75 4.38
C SER A 778 -20.24 -24.69 5.47
N PHE A 779 -20.31 -24.30 6.74
CA PHE A 779 -19.81 -25.11 7.86
C PHE A 779 -20.83 -26.13 8.37
N SER A 780 -22.12 -25.80 8.32
CA SER A 780 -23.17 -26.62 8.94
C SER A 780 -23.36 -28.00 8.30
N ALA A 781 -22.90 -28.16 7.05
CA ALA A 781 -22.93 -29.42 6.32
C ALA A 781 -21.81 -30.40 6.72
N ILE A 782 -20.81 -29.97 7.51
CA ILE A 782 -19.62 -30.76 7.82
C ILE A 782 -19.66 -31.24 9.28
N PRO A 783 -19.58 -32.56 9.53
CA PRO A 783 -19.52 -33.09 10.88
C PRO A 783 -18.26 -32.61 11.62
N ALA A 784 -18.43 -31.98 12.78
CA ALA A 784 -17.32 -31.44 13.59
C ALA A 784 -16.36 -32.51 14.17
N ASN A 785 -16.68 -33.81 14.03
CA ASN A 785 -15.99 -34.99 14.58
C ASN A 785 -15.03 -34.72 15.77
N TYR A 786 -15.56 -34.17 16.85
CA TYR A 786 -14.80 -33.73 18.03
C TYR A 786 -14.26 -34.91 18.87
N LYS A 787 -14.66 -36.16 18.62
CA LYS A 787 -14.20 -37.29 19.45
C LYS A 787 -12.74 -37.65 19.21
N ASP A 788 -12.21 -37.32 18.03
CA ASP A 788 -10.88 -37.77 17.62
C ASP A 788 -9.77 -36.82 18.08
N TYR A 789 -10.13 -35.63 18.56
CA TYR A 789 -9.18 -34.56 18.88
C TYR A 789 -9.20 -34.11 20.33
N PHE A 790 -10.08 -34.69 21.15
CA PHE A 790 -10.26 -34.32 22.55
C PHE A 790 -10.03 -35.54 23.45
N GLU A 791 -8.98 -35.48 24.26
CA GLU A 791 -8.62 -36.54 25.20
C GLU A 791 -9.19 -36.25 26.59
N LEU A 792 -10.05 -37.17 27.05
CA LEU A 792 -10.58 -37.19 28.42
C LEU A 792 -9.89 -38.25 29.30
N ASN A 793 -9.15 -39.19 28.69
CA ASN A 793 -8.62 -40.37 29.38
C ASN A 793 -7.53 -40.03 30.42
N THR A 794 -6.96 -38.83 30.36
CA THR A 794 -6.02 -38.28 31.35
C THR A 794 -6.72 -37.99 32.69
N LEU A 795 -8.01 -37.66 32.67
CA LEU A 795 -8.80 -37.38 33.88
C LEU A 795 -9.29 -38.65 34.59
N PRO A 796 -9.49 -38.63 35.92
CA PRO A 796 -10.16 -39.70 36.66
C PRO A 796 -11.59 -39.96 36.12
N PRO A 797 -12.09 -41.21 36.09
CA PRO A 797 -13.39 -41.55 35.46
C PRO A 797 -14.59 -40.71 35.94
N GLN A 798 -14.64 -40.37 37.23
CA GLN A 798 -15.69 -39.51 37.79
C GLN A 798 -15.63 -38.07 37.26
N GLN A 799 -14.44 -37.55 36.96
CA GLN A 799 -14.24 -36.22 36.40
C GLN A 799 -14.49 -36.20 34.89
N GLN A 800 -14.19 -37.30 34.17
CA GLN A 800 -14.48 -37.42 32.74
C GLN A 800 -15.95 -37.17 32.42
N GLN A 801 -16.87 -37.79 33.16
CA GLN A 801 -18.30 -37.63 32.95
C GLN A 801 -18.77 -36.20 33.21
N LYS A 802 -18.21 -35.55 34.25
CA LYS A 802 -18.50 -34.16 34.59
C LYS A 802 -18.01 -33.19 33.51
N VAL A 803 -16.76 -33.30 33.07
CA VAL A 803 -16.17 -32.45 32.02
C VAL A 803 -16.92 -32.65 30.70
N LYS A 804 -17.27 -33.89 30.35
CA LYS A 804 -18.07 -34.19 29.17
C LYS A 804 -19.45 -33.51 29.21
N GLN A 805 -20.15 -33.57 30.35
CA GLN A 805 -21.43 -32.88 30.50
C GLN A 805 -21.28 -31.36 30.39
N GLN A 806 -20.26 -30.77 31.02
CA GLN A 806 -19.98 -29.33 30.93
C GLN A 806 -19.66 -28.90 29.49
N PHE A 807 -18.83 -29.66 28.77
CA PHE A 807 -18.51 -29.39 27.38
C PHE A 807 -19.75 -29.44 26.47
N LEU A 808 -20.62 -30.44 26.64
CA LEU A 808 -21.86 -30.56 25.87
C LEU A 808 -22.85 -29.43 26.19
N GLN A 809 -22.96 -29.04 27.46
CA GLN A 809 -23.79 -27.90 27.88
C GLN A 809 -23.27 -26.58 27.29
N ALA A 810 -21.95 -26.35 27.33
CA ALA A 810 -21.34 -25.20 26.69
C ALA A 810 -21.59 -25.22 25.18
N THR A 811 -21.35 -26.34 24.51
CA THR A 811 -21.60 -26.49 23.07
C THR A 811 -23.06 -26.17 22.71
N ALA A 812 -24.03 -26.67 23.47
CA ALA A 812 -25.45 -26.36 23.26
C ALA A 812 -25.76 -24.87 23.50
N LYS A 813 -25.16 -24.25 24.53
CA LYS A 813 -25.31 -22.82 24.85
C LYS A 813 -24.80 -21.93 23.72
N TYR A 814 -23.65 -22.25 23.12
CA TYR A 814 -23.04 -21.43 22.08
C TYR A 814 -23.49 -21.81 20.66
N GLN A 815 -24.06 -23.01 20.44
CA GLN A 815 -24.67 -23.39 19.16
C GLN A 815 -25.86 -22.50 18.77
N THR A 816 -26.68 -22.08 19.73
CA THR A 816 -27.80 -21.16 19.46
C THR A 816 -27.32 -19.74 19.16
N GLN A 817 -26.16 -19.33 19.69
CA GLN A 817 -25.54 -18.03 19.43
C GLN A 817 -24.73 -18.01 18.13
N LYS A 818 -24.31 -19.18 17.65
CA LYS A 818 -23.64 -19.37 16.35
C LYS A 818 -24.53 -19.09 15.12
N VAL A 819 -25.85 -18.92 15.33
CA VAL A 819 -26.91 -18.67 14.32
C VAL A 819 -27.27 -17.18 14.23
N PHE A 820 -26.93 -16.38 15.23
CA PHE A 820 -27.03 -14.90 15.22
C PHE A 820 -25.72 -14.28 14.75
#